data_AF-A0A559IWM6-F1
#
_entry.id   AF-A0A559IWM6-F1
#
_cell.length_a   1.000
_cell.length_b   1.000
_cell.length_c   1.000
_cell.angle_alpha   90.00
_cell.angle_beta   90.00
_cell.angle_gamma   90.00
#
_symmetry.space_group_name_H-M   'P 1'
#
loop_
_entity.id
_entity.type
_entity.pdbx_description
1 polymer ?
#
loop_
_entity_poly.entity_id
_entity_poly.type
_entity_poly.pdbx_seq_one_letter_code
_entity_poly.pdbx_strand_id
1 'polypeptide(L)'
;MRRDNSEFVTSFVSEAGTFVNNKDFFAFVEMDDKACWVIADGLDTDREIASAELAIQTVLNQFQQKPTMSRFRLKRYLRRAHERLKMDSTRVRLKASLTVVVTDYTRIRWAGVGNTRLYHFRQGRLTFKSKDLSLAQQLANEEKISDEALDYHDERHNLLQYVGQPEPLEPYVSPKFRLEDGDAMLLCTSGLWEGVSRVEMLDAAEEAQSPEQMVDTLEDVLLSKQAKVIRNYTAAAIFANKIFKEDPQKKWRIIRRILIMVLLFALLGGGAWYMMVRQAANKAELVQGMIDNRQNGEVYLRDGNYDQAFKEFSDGRNAAIRLKDRVNKQLFTNKQRLVQLVVDGDKLFKEGNYPKALSMYEIALKESDSHKEISRADMEERIERTKAHVKVLNMIKEGDMKFQSGNYLGAQNAYIRASKAAATSSYEKADVIQEKLLAAQEKLYGITKGTKQLEAEKLEKDGDKQMTAQDYLVAIESYVSAQEIYQEINMLEKVLGMERKISKALDKMEPPVPPAPAPGAADAGASGGAVVPPAVQPNTSLPAPNGNPPASTSQPTPPSVNGTNVNVPVGGNEGSTSRTTDTTGTGNKAAGEQAGNTGGERTQSETQRDSESPTSGSRSVGESEPTGSSSGSQSTGDQAASSGNRMERAQQGGRER
;
A
#
# COMPACT_ATOMS: atom_id res chain seq x y z
N MET A 1 -8.57 -54.09 27.25
CA MET A 1 -8.32 -53.80 25.82
C MET A 1 -9.56 -54.17 25.02
N ARG A 2 -9.60 -54.09 23.67
CA ARG A 2 -10.86 -54.40 22.95
C ARG A 2 -11.23 -55.88 23.09
N ARG A 3 -10.24 -56.77 22.95
CA ARG A 3 -10.37 -58.22 23.12
C ARG A 3 -11.03 -58.59 24.44
N ASP A 4 -10.52 -58.11 25.58
CA ASP A 4 -11.07 -58.42 26.93
C ASP A 4 -12.51 -57.93 27.14
N ASN A 5 -12.98 -57.00 26.32
CA ASN A 5 -14.33 -56.45 26.37
C ASN A 5 -15.24 -57.03 25.27
N SER A 6 -14.80 -58.11 24.64
CA SER A 6 -15.51 -58.88 23.63
C SER A 6 -15.32 -60.37 23.90
N GLU A 7 -16.18 -61.19 23.32
CA GLU A 7 -16.12 -62.64 23.47
C GLU A 7 -16.31 -63.25 22.08
N PHE A 8 -15.21 -63.78 21.54
CA PHE A 8 -15.17 -64.49 20.27
C PHE A 8 -14.72 -65.92 20.58
N VAL A 9 -15.51 -66.90 20.18
CA VAL A 9 -15.22 -68.32 20.36
C VAL A 9 -15.05 -68.94 18.98
N THR A 10 -13.95 -69.65 18.76
CA THR A 10 -13.63 -70.29 17.48
C THR A 10 -13.49 -71.79 17.67
N SER A 11 -14.16 -72.58 16.82
CA SER A 11 -13.90 -74.01 16.67
C SER A 11 -13.74 -74.35 15.19
N PHE A 12 -13.02 -75.43 14.88
CA PHE A 12 -12.80 -75.86 13.51
C PHE A 12 -12.59 -77.36 13.42
N VAL A 13 -12.91 -77.92 12.25
CA VAL A 13 -12.60 -79.28 11.84
C VAL A 13 -11.85 -79.24 10.52
N SER A 14 -10.88 -80.13 10.33
CA SER A 14 -10.01 -80.13 9.15
C SER A 14 -9.49 -81.53 8.86
N GLU A 15 -10.11 -82.21 7.90
CA GLU A 15 -9.87 -83.63 7.65
C GLU A 15 -9.39 -83.89 6.22
N ALA A 16 -8.58 -84.94 6.07
CA ALA A 16 -8.09 -85.37 4.77
C ALA A 16 -9.17 -86.05 3.91
N GLY A 17 -10.28 -86.49 4.53
CA GLY A 17 -11.32 -87.27 3.86
C GLY A 17 -10.78 -88.63 3.40
N THR A 18 -11.02 -89.00 2.14
CA THR A 18 -10.50 -90.26 1.56
C THR A 18 -9.03 -90.17 1.14
N PHE A 19 -8.41 -88.98 1.22
CA PHE A 19 -7.04 -88.73 0.77
C PHE A 19 -6.02 -88.95 1.88
N VAL A 20 -4.76 -89.22 1.51
CA VAL A 20 -3.68 -89.48 2.48
C VAL A 20 -3.25 -88.22 3.22
N ASN A 21 -3.23 -87.08 2.53
CA ASN A 21 -2.80 -85.80 3.09
C ASN A 21 -3.96 -84.82 3.04
N ASN A 22 -4.13 -84.05 4.13
CA ASN A 22 -4.98 -82.88 4.13
C ASN A 22 -4.21 -81.70 3.53
N LYS A 23 -4.73 -81.10 2.45
CA LYS A 23 -4.16 -79.92 1.82
C LYS A 23 -4.84 -78.62 2.20
N ASP A 24 -5.90 -78.70 2.98
CA ASP A 24 -6.56 -77.53 3.54
C ASP A 24 -5.83 -77.09 4.80
N PHE A 25 -5.95 -75.80 5.14
CA PHE A 25 -5.39 -75.27 6.36
C PHE A 25 -6.23 -74.12 6.91
N PHE A 26 -6.34 -74.07 8.23
CA PHE A 26 -7.00 -72.98 8.94
C PHE A 26 -6.11 -72.54 10.10
N ALA A 27 -5.95 -71.23 10.24
CA ALA A 27 -5.31 -70.66 11.43
C ALA A 27 -5.82 -69.26 11.70
N PHE A 28 -5.66 -68.82 12.95
CA PHE A 28 -6.09 -67.50 13.39
C PHE A 28 -5.14 -66.91 14.42
N VAL A 29 -5.25 -65.59 14.60
CA VAL A 29 -4.57 -64.86 15.66
C VAL A 29 -5.51 -63.82 16.25
N GLU A 30 -5.64 -63.84 17.57
CA GLU A 30 -6.37 -62.83 18.32
C GLU A 30 -5.38 -61.94 19.07
N MET A 31 -5.43 -60.64 18.78
CA MET A 31 -4.62 -59.61 19.42
C MET A 31 -5.52 -58.67 20.21
N ASP A 32 -4.93 -57.82 21.05
CA ASP A 32 -5.67 -56.94 21.98
C ASP A 32 -6.72 -56.04 21.30
N ASP A 33 -6.44 -55.58 20.08
CA ASP A 33 -7.28 -54.62 19.36
C ASP A 33 -7.90 -55.17 18.05
N LYS A 34 -7.43 -56.33 17.58
CA LYS A 34 -7.88 -56.97 16.33
C LYS A 34 -7.70 -58.48 16.38
N ALA A 35 -8.53 -59.18 15.62
CA ALA A 35 -8.32 -60.60 15.32
C ALA A 35 -8.31 -60.84 13.81
N CYS A 36 -7.66 -61.91 13.39
CA CYS A 36 -7.56 -62.36 12.01
C CYS A 36 -7.72 -63.87 11.92
N TRP A 37 -8.71 -64.33 11.16
CA TRP A 37 -8.91 -65.74 10.81
C TRP A 37 -8.60 -65.94 9.34
N VAL A 38 -7.95 -67.04 9.00
CA VAL A 38 -7.61 -67.35 7.62
C VAL A 38 -7.86 -68.82 7.34
N ILE A 39 -8.58 -69.10 6.25
CA ILE A 39 -8.82 -70.45 5.75
C ILE A 39 -8.29 -70.56 4.32
N ALA A 40 -7.70 -71.70 3.99
CA ALA A 40 -7.10 -71.98 2.71
C ALA A 40 -7.39 -73.40 2.23
N ASP A 41 -7.55 -73.55 0.92
CA ASP A 41 -7.71 -74.82 0.20
C ASP A 41 -6.52 -74.95 -0.75
N GLY A 42 -5.73 -76.01 -0.59
CA GLY A 42 -4.55 -76.29 -1.40
C GLY A 42 -4.91 -76.99 -2.71
N LEU A 43 -4.72 -76.32 -3.83
CA LEU A 43 -5.23 -76.73 -5.15
C LEU A 43 -4.19 -77.47 -6.02
N ASP A 44 -2.99 -77.70 -5.51
CA ASP A 44 -1.90 -78.35 -6.24
C ASP A 44 -1.74 -79.84 -5.87
N THR A 45 -0.76 -80.51 -6.48
CA THR A 45 -0.44 -81.92 -6.24
C THR A 45 0.88 -82.12 -5.49
N ASP A 46 1.50 -81.05 -4.98
CA ASP A 46 2.78 -81.14 -4.26
C ASP A 46 2.63 -81.94 -2.95
N ARG A 47 3.63 -82.73 -2.58
CA ARG A 47 3.58 -83.58 -1.37
C ARG A 47 4.51 -83.09 -0.26
N GLU A 48 5.42 -82.18 -0.58
CA GLU A 48 6.45 -81.69 0.34
C GLU A 48 6.07 -80.33 0.92
N ILE A 49 5.46 -79.46 0.11
CA ILE A 49 5.07 -78.11 0.52
C ILE A 49 3.54 -78.02 0.63
N ALA A 50 3.06 -77.70 1.84
CA ALA A 50 1.66 -77.39 2.09
C ALA A 50 1.34 -75.93 1.68
N SER A 51 0.90 -75.72 0.44
CA SER A 51 0.61 -74.39 -0.12
C SER A 51 -0.37 -73.56 0.69
N ALA A 52 -1.42 -74.21 1.22
CA ALA A 52 -2.43 -73.59 2.07
C ALA A 52 -1.80 -73.03 3.36
N GLU A 53 -1.00 -73.85 4.03
CA GLU A 53 -0.27 -73.47 5.24
C GLU A 53 0.72 -72.32 4.97
N LEU A 54 1.55 -72.44 3.93
CA LEU A 54 2.54 -71.42 3.56
C LEU A 54 1.87 -70.06 3.26
N ALA A 55 0.74 -70.07 2.57
CA ALA A 55 -0.03 -68.87 2.27
C ALA A 55 -0.58 -68.23 3.54
N ILE A 56 -1.18 -69.03 4.44
CA ILE A 56 -1.75 -68.57 5.71
C ILE A 56 -0.68 -67.99 6.62
N GLN A 57 0.43 -68.71 6.82
CA GLN A 57 1.55 -68.23 7.64
C GLN A 57 2.07 -66.89 7.13
N THR A 58 2.18 -66.73 5.80
CA THR A 58 2.60 -65.45 5.19
C THR A 58 1.65 -64.30 5.51
N VAL A 59 0.33 -64.54 5.46
CA VAL A 59 -0.67 -63.53 5.80
C VAL A 59 -0.66 -63.21 7.30
N LEU A 60 -0.68 -64.22 8.16
CA LEU A 60 -0.73 -64.05 9.60
C LEU A 60 0.53 -63.36 10.13
N ASN A 61 1.72 -63.70 9.63
CA ASN A 61 2.96 -63.02 10.01
C ASN A 61 2.92 -61.52 9.69
N GLN A 62 2.36 -61.14 8.53
CA GLN A 62 2.23 -59.72 8.18
C GLN A 62 1.14 -59.00 8.96
N PHE A 63 0.06 -59.71 9.25
CA PHE A 63 -0.99 -59.18 10.10
C PHE A 63 -0.46 -58.89 11.51
N GLN A 64 0.27 -59.83 12.13
CA GLN A 64 0.87 -59.66 13.46
C GLN A 64 1.85 -58.49 13.50
N GLN A 65 2.70 -58.31 12.47
CA GLN A 65 3.61 -57.16 12.39
C GLN A 65 2.88 -55.82 12.27
N LYS A 66 1.78 -55.77 11.52
CA LYS A 66 1.01 -54.53 11.28
C LYS A 66 -0.50 -54.79 11.29
N PRO A 67 -1.13 -54.97 12.46
CA PRO A 67 -2.55 -55.32 12.55
C PRO A 67 -3.42 -54.22 11.95
N THR A 68 -4.32 -54.57 11.02
CA THR A 68 -5.08 -53.57 10.26
C THR A 68 -6.36 -54.13 9.67
N MET A 69 -7.31 -53.23 9.41
CA MET A 69 -8.49 -53.52 8.57
C MET A 69 -8.50 -52.68 7.30
N SER A 70 -7.35 -52.11 6.88
CA SER A 70 -7.27 -51.31 5.66
C SER A 70 -7.40 -52.19 4.42
N ARG A 71 -8.25 -51.78 3.47
CA ARG A 71 -8.44 -52.47 2.17
C ARG A 71 -7.11 -52.68 1.46
N PHE A 72 -6.30 -51.62 1.40
CA PHE A 72 -5.01 -51.62 0.73
C PHE A 72 -4.03 -52.62 1.35
N ARG A 73 -3.98 -52.69 2.69
CA ARG A 73 -3.06 -53.60 3.38
C ARG A 73 -3.50 -55.06 3.28
N LEU A 74 -4.79 -55.36 3.36
CA LEU A 74 -5.29 -56.73 3.14
C LEU A 74 -4.97 -57.23 1.72
N LYS A 75 -5.17 -56.39 0.69
CA LYS A 75 -4.71 -56.72 -0.68
C LYS A 75 -3.21 -57.02 -0.72
N ARG A 76 -2.40 -56.25 0.02
CA ARG A 76 -0.96 -56.45 0.10
C ARG A 76 -0.59 -57.76 0.79
N TYR A 77 -1.31 -58.19 1.83
CA TYR A 77 -1.05 -59.46 2.51
C TYR A 77 -1.31 -60.65 1.58
N LEU A 78 -2.44 -60.64 0.86
CA LEU A 78 -2.76 -61.65 -0.14
C LEU A 78 -1.76 -61.68 -1.30
N ARG A 79 -1.36 -60.50 -1.81
CA ARG A 79 -0.32 -60.41 -2.86
C ARG A 79 1.02 -60.95 -2.38
N ARG A 80 1.41 -60.71 -1.13
CA ARG A 80 2.64 -61.26 -0.57
C ARG A 80 2.58 -62.79 -0.44
N ALA A 81 1.45 -63.36 -0.04
CA ALA A 81 1.24 -64.80 -0.06
C ALA A 81 1.35 -65.37 -1.48
N HIS A 82 0.79 -64.67 -2.47
CA HIS A 82 0.93 -65.04 -3.89
C HIS A 82 2.38 -65.03 -4.37
N GLU A 83 3.14 -63.97 -4.09
CA GLU A 83 4.56 -63.95 -4.44
C GLU A 83 5.35 -65.04 -3.71
N ARG A 84 4.99 -65.32 -2.44
CA ARG A 84 5.65 -66.38 -1.67
C ARG A 84 5.44 -67.76 -2.29
N LEU A 85 4.20 -68.10 -2.66
CA LEU A 85 3.91 -69.37 -3.33
C LEU A 85 4.61 -69.47 -4.69
N LYS A 86 4.71 -68.36 -5.45
CA LYS A 86 5.45 -68.34 -6.72
C LYS A 86 6.95 -68.56 -6.53
N MET A 87 7.55 -67.99 -5.48
CA MET A 87 8.97 -68.18 -5.18
C MET A 87 9.29 -69.61 -4.76
N ASP A 88 8.41 -70.24 -3.97
CA ASP A 88 8.62 -71.60 -3.47
C ASP A 88 8.15 -72.70 -4.46
N SER A 89 7.52 -72.30 -5.58
CA SER A 89 7.11 -73.19 -6.68
C SER A 89 8.31 -73.65 -7.53
N THR A 90 9.05 -74.65 -7.04
CA THR A 90 10.26 -75.16 -7.73
C THR A 90 9.95 -76.27 -8.72
N ARG A 91 9.22 -77.32 -8.30
CA ARG A 91 8.91 -78.51 -9.11
C ARG A 91 7.45 -78.56 -9.53
N VAL A 92 6.56 -78.35 -8.57
CA VAL A 92 5.12 -78.22 -8.78
C VAL A 92 4.75 -76.77 -8.53
N ARG A 93 3.83 -76.27 -9.34
CA ARG A 93 3.26 -74.93 -9.10
C ARG A 93 2.32 -75.02 -7.91
N LEU A 94 2.71 -74.35 -6.83
CA LEU A 94 1.95 -74.23 -5.60
C LEU A 94 0.73 -73.34 -5.85
N LYS A 95 -0.46 -73.80 -5.44
CA LYS A 95 -1.72 -73.10 -5.69
C LYS A 95 -2.62 -73.17 -4.47
N ALA A 96 -3.28 -72.08 -4.14
CA ALA A 96 -4.26 -72.08 -3.07
C ALA A 96 -5.42 -71.09 -3.30
N SER A 97 -6.60 -71.47 -2.82
CA SER A 97 -7.69 -70.54 -2.51
C SER A 97 -7.54 -70.06 -1.07
N LEU A 98 -7.91 -68.81 -0.76
CA LEU A 98 -7.64 -68.19 0.53
C LEU A 98 -8.71 -67.15 0.88
N THR A 99 -9.27 -67.25 2.10
CA THR A 99 -10.18 -66.25 2.65
C THR A 99 -9.66 -65.78 4.01
N VAL A 100 -9.51 -64.47 4.14
CA VAL A 100 -8.99 -63.76 5.31
C VAL A 100 -10.10 -62.92 5.91
N VAL A 101 -10.41 -63.12 7.18
CA VAL A 101 -11.37 -62.34 7.94
C VAL A 101 -10.64 -61.57 9.02
N VAL A 102 -10.82 -60.25 9.06
CA VAL A 102 -10.26 -59.38 10.11
C VAL A 102 -11.36 -58.62 10.83
N THR A 103 -11.22 -58.50 12.15
CA THR A 103 -12.13 -57.72 13.00
C THR A 103 -11.37 -56.75 13.89
N ASP A 104 -12.00 -55.65 14.26
CA ASP A 104 -11.56 -54.79 15.37
C ASP A 104 -12.45 -54.95 16.62
N TYR A 105 -13.11 -56.12 16.71
CA TYR A 105 -14.12 -56.52 17.70
C TYR A 105 -15.43 -55.72 17.66
N THR A 106 -15.56 -54.72 16.79
CA THR A 106 -16.81 -53.97 16.54
C THR A 106 -17.28 -54.13 15.10
N ARG A 107 -16.33 -54.19 14.17
CA ARG A 107 -16.56 -54.30 12.73
C ARG A 107 -15.66 -55.37 12.16
N ILE A 108 -16.14 -55.95 11.09
CA ILE A 108 -15.47 -56.99 10.33
C ILE A 108 -15.21 -56.53 8.90
N ARG A 109 -14.16 -57.09 8.31
CA ARG A 109 -13.85 -57.03 6.89
C ARG A 109 -13.21 -58.34 6.49
N TRP A 110 -13.62 -58.88 5.36
CA TRP A 110 -12.98 -60.03 4.75
C TRP A 110 -12.32 -59.67 3.41
N ALA A 111 -11.34 -60.48 3.03
CA ALA A 111 -10.70 -60.47 1.72
C ALA A 111 -10.54 -61.92 1.26
N GLY A 112 -10.77 -62.19 -0.02
CA GLY A 112 -10.75 -63.55 -0.53
C GLY A 112 -10.22 -63.63 -1.94
N VAL A 113 -9.72 -64.82 -2.27
CA VAL A 113 -9.24 -65.21 -3.58
C VAL A 113 -9.47 -66.71 -3.77
N GLY A 114 -9.99 -67.11 -4.93
CA GLY A 114 -10.43 -68.49 -5.18
C GLY A 114 -11.85 -68.77 -4.68
N ASN A 115 -12.07 -69.97 -4.13
CA ASN A 115 -13.38 -70.54 -3.78
C ASN A 115 -13.50 -71.05 -2.34
N THR A 116 -12.65 -70.58 -1.42
CA THR A 116 -12.96 -70.70 0.01
C THR A 116 -14.00 -69.65 0.38
N ARG A 117 -14.97 -70.00 1.22
CA ARG A 117 -16.15 -69.17 1.46
C ARG A 117 -16.25 -68.69 2.90
N LEU A 118 -16.87 -67.52 3.05
CA LEU A 118 -17.35 -66.95 4.30
C LEU A 118 -18.88 -66.85 4.25
N TYR A 119 -19.53 -67.45 5.24
CA TYR A 119 -20.94 -67.24 5.55
C TYR A 119 -21.04 -66.47 6.86
N HIS A 120 -22.00 -65.55 6.94
CA HIS A 120 -22.27 -64.76 8.14
C HIS A 120 -23.76 -64.85 8.47
N PHE A 121 -24.03 -65.32 9.68
CA PHE A 121 -25.35 -65.54 10.23
C PHE A 121 -25.62 -64.52 11.34
N ARG A 122 -26.87 -64.06 11.39
CA ARG A 122 -27.36 -63.15 12.42
C ARG A 122 -28.81 -63.49 12.72
N GLN A 123 -29.12 -63.68 14.00
CA GLN A 123 -30.49 -63.94 14.47
C GLN A 123 -31.18 -65.06 13.66
N GLY A 124 -30.49 -66.20 13.46
CA GLY A 124 -31.03 -67.34 12.71
C GLY A 124 -31.19 -67.11 11.20
N ARG A 125 -30.51 -66.12 10.60
CA ARG A 125 -30.59 -65.83 9.16
C ARG A 125 -29.21 -65.69 8.53
N LEU A 126 -29.05 -66.23 7.33
CA LEU A 126 -27.88 -65.96 6.51
C LEU A 126 -27.92 -64.50 6.02
N THR A 127 -27.07 -63.66 6.61
CA THR A 127 -26.96 -62.23 6.28
C THR A 127 -26.06 -62.00 5.08
N PHE A 128 -24.99 -62.79 4.95
CA PHE A 128 -23.99 -62.59 3.92
C PHE A 128 -23.29 -63.90 3.52
N LYS A 129 -23.02 -64.06 2.21
CA LYS A 129 -22.17 -65.11 1.61
C LYS A 129 -21.10 -64.44 0.75
N SER A 130 -19.84 -64.86 0.87
CA SER A 130 -18.78 -64.44 -0.04
C SER A 130 -19.04 -64.92 -1.48
N LYS A 131 -18.56 -64.14 -2.44
CA LYS A 131 -18.58 -64.52 -3.86
C LYS A 131 -17.23 -65.15 -4.23
N ASP A 132 -17.27 -66.26 -4.94
CA ASP A 132 -16.07 -66.94 -5.42
C ASP A 132 -15.41 -66.14 -6.55
N LEU A 133 -14.11 -66.29 -6.78
CA LEU A 133 -13.47 -65.76 -7.97
C LEU A 133 -13.37 -66.84 -9.06
N SER A 134 -14.54 -67.35 -9.47
CA SER A 134 -14.71 -68.42 -10.47
C SER A 134 -15.48 -67.95 -11.71
N LEU A 135 -15.37 -68.71 -12.80
CA LEU A 135 -16.10 -68.46 -14.04
C LEU A 135 -17.62 -68.53 -13.81
N ALA A 136 -18.12 -69.52 -13.06
CA ALA A 136 -19.54 -69.58 -12.71
C ALA A 136 -20.00 -68.32 -11.96
N GLN A 137 -19.20 -67.80 -11.03
CA GLN A 137 -19.56 -66.56 -10.32
C GLN A 137 -19.56 -65.34 -11.26
N GLN A 138 -18.65 -65.29 -12.23
CA GLN A 138 -18.67 -64.24 -13.27
C GLN A 138 -19.94 -64.35 -14.13
N LEU A 139 -20.31 -65.55 -14.58
CA LEU A 139 -21.54 -65.77 -15.35
C LEU A 139 -22.79 -65.36 -14.56
N ALA A 140 -22.84 -65.66 -13.26
CA ALA A 140 -23.94 -65.25 -12.39
C ALA A 140 -23.98 -63.71 -12.20
N ASN A 141 -22.81 -63.07 -12.03
CA ASN A 141 -22.72 -61.61 -11.95
C ASN A 141 -23.13 -60.92 -13.26
N GLU A 142 -22.99 -61.60 -14.40
CA GLU A 142 -23.45 -61.17 -15.73
C GLU A 142 -24.90 -61.59 -16.03
N GLU A 143 -25.64 -62.12 -15.04
CA GLU A 143 -27.03 -62.59 -15.15
C GLU A 143 -27.24 -63.70 -16.20
N LYS A 144 -26.17 -64.40 -16.61
CA LYS A 144 -26.24 -65.53 -17.56
C LYS A 144 -26.70 -66.84 -16.93
N ILE A 145 -26.53 -66.97 -15.61
CA ILE A 145 -27.05 -68.07 -14.80
C ILE A 145 -27.69 -67.49 -13.53
N SER A 146 -28.66 -68.20 -12.94
CA SER A 146 -29.26 -67.79 -11.67
C SER A 146 -28.32 -68.04 -10.48
N ASP A 147 -28.49 -67.27 -9.41
CA ASP A 147 -27.72 -67.45 -8.15
C ASP A 147 -27.95 -68.84 -7.52
N GLU A 148 -29.11 -69.45 -7.76
CA GLU A 148 -29.44 -70.81 -7.31
C GLU A 148 -28.66 -71.88 -8.09
N ALA A 149 -28.45 -71.66 -9.39
CA ALA A 149 -27.68 -72.58 -10.23
C ALA A 149 -26.18 -72.55 -9.92
N LEU A 150 -25.68 -71.47 -9.29
CA LEU A 150 -24.26 -71.27 -9.00
C LEU A 150 -23.63 -72.42 -8.20
N ASP A 151 -24.32 -72.88 -7.16
CA ASP A 151 -23.78 -73.87 -6.22
C ASP A 151 -23.67 -75.27 -6.88
N TYR A 152 -24.36 -75.50 -8.01
CA TYR A 152 -24.35 -76.76 -8.77
C TYR A 152 -23.68 -76.66 -10.15
N HIS A 153 -23.27 -75.47 -10.58
CA HIS A 153 -22.72 -75.24 -11.92
C HIS A 153 -21.38 -75.98 -12.12
N ASP A 154 -21.13 -76.49 -13.33
CA ASP A 154 -19.90 -77.24 -13.65
C ASP A 154 -18.64 -76.36 -13.57
N GLU A 155 -18.74 -75.12 -14.06
CA GLU A 155 -17.64 -74.13 -14.02
C GLU A 155 -17.37 -73.50 -12.62
N ARG A 156 -17.96 -74.02 -11.53
CA ARG A 156 -17.77 -73.46 -10.18
C ARG A 156 -16.33 -73.61 -9.67
N HIS A 157 -15.59 -74.60 -10.17
CA HIS A 157 -14.17 -74.84 -9.86
C HIS A 157 -13.20 -74.16 -10.83
N ASN A 158 -13.69 -73.54 -11.90
CA ASN A 158 -12.84 -72.86 -12.86
C ASN A 158 -12.48 -71.46 -12.33
N LEU A 159 -11.41 -71.40 -11.52
CA LEU A 159 -10.99 -70.18 -10.82
C LEU A 159 -10.32 -69.18 -11.75
N LEU A 160 -10.83 -67.95 -11.76
CA LEU A 160 -10.26 -66.81 -12.48
C LEU A 160 -9.13 -66.13 -11.69
N GLN A 161 -9.15 -66.28 -10.35
CA GLN A 161 -8.12 -65.74 -9.47
C GLN A 161 -7.80 -66.77 -8.37
N TYR A 162 -6.54 -67.18 -8.26
CA TYR A 162 -6.01 -68.03 -7.19
C TYR A 162 -4.59 -67.63 -6.79
N VAL A 163 -4.20 -67.94 -5.56
CA VAL A 163 -2.84 -67.66 -5.05
C VAL A 163 -1.86 -68.60 -5.76
N GLY A 164 -0.72 -68.09 -6.23
CA GLY A 164 0.26 -68.86 -7.00
C GLY A 164 0.02 -68.93 -8.52
N GLN A 165 -0.99 -68.23 -9.05
CA GLN A 165 -1.19 -68.10 -10.50
C GLN A 165 -0.05 -67.32 -11.19
N PRO A 166 0.20 -67.51 -12.50
CA PRO A 166 1.23 -66.76 -13.21
C PRO A 166 0.98 -65.24 -13.22
N GLU A 167 -0.27 -64.84 -13.43
CA GLU A 167 -0.71 -63.45 -13.58
C GLU A 167 -0.73 -62.69 -12.24
N PRO A 168 -0.67 -61.35 -12.27
CA PRO A 168 -0.81 -60.54 -11.06
C PRO A 168 -2.10 -60.85 -10.30
N LEU A 169 -2.00 -61.01 -8.98
CA LEU A 169 -3.17 -61.30 -8.14
C LEU A 169 -4.09 -60.08 -7.95
N GLU A 170 -5.37 -60.27 -8.26
CA GLU A 170 -6.44 -59.31 -7.97
C GLU A 170 -7.42 -59.84 -6.92
N PRO A 171 -7.08 -59.78 -5.62
CA PRO A 171 -7.96 -60.26 -4.58
C PRO A 171 -9.16 -59.33 -4.36
N TYR A 172 -10.30 -59.92 -4.03
CA TYR A 172 -11.46 -59.18 -3.57
C TYR A 172 -11.26 -58.74 -2.11
N VAL A 173 -11.71 -57.53 -1.79
CA VAL A 173 -11.80 -57.06 -0.40
C VAL A 173 -13.16 -56.42 -0.20
N SER A 174 -13.83 -56.75 0.90
CA SER A 174 -15.16 -56.23 1.25
C SER A 174 -15.13 -54.83 1.87
N PRO A 175 -16.26 -54.08 1.87
CA PRO A 175 -16.45 -52.95 2.77
C PRO A 175 -16.38 -53.42 4.24
N LYS A 176 -16.34 -52.46 5.18
CA LYS A 176 -16.49 -52.84 6.60
C LYS A 176 -17.97 -52.93 6.92
N PHE A 177 -18.38 -53.96 7.62
CA PHE A 177 -19.73 -54.08 8.17
C PHE A 177 -19.66 -54.23 9.69
N ARG A 178 -20.74 -53.85 10.37
CA ARG A 178 -20.83 -53.90 11.84
C ARG A 178 -21.22 -55.29 12.27
N LEU A 179 -20.53 -55.78 13.30
CA LEU A 179 -20.94 -56.98 14.02
C LEU A 179 -22.02 -56.60 15.04
N GLU A 180 -22.81 -57.58 15.43
CA GLU A 180 -23.77 -57.52 16.53
C GLU A 180 -23.49 -58.68 17.51
N ASP A 181 -23.95 -58.53 18.76
CA ASP A 181 -23.84 -59.59 19.76
C ASP A 181 -24.63 -60.82 19.25
N GLY A 182 -24.00 -61.99 19.25
CA GLY A 182 -24.59 -63.24 18.75
C GLY A 182 -24.43 -63.48 17.24
N ASP A 183 -23.65 -62.67 16.53
CA ASP A 183 -23.28 -62.97 15.14
C ASP A 183 -22.42 -64.24 15.06
N ALA A 184 -22.71 -65.12 14.09
CA ALA A 184 -21.91 -66.31 13.82
C ALA A 184 -21.32 -66.25 12.41
N MET A 185 -20.09 -66.73 12.25
CA MET A 185 -19.40 -66.79 10.97
C MET A 185 -18.91 -68.19 10.71
N LEU A 186 -19.11 -68.69 9.49
CA LEU A 186 -18.58 -69.97 9.04
C LEU A 186 -17.62 -69.72 7.88
N LEU A 187 -16.37 -70.17 8.06
CA LEU A 187 -15.36 -70.26 7.02
C LEU A 187 -15.25 -71.70 6.56
N CYS A 188 -15.28 -71.96 5.25
CA CYS A 188 -15.16 -73.33 4.76
C CYS A 188 -14.49 -73.45 3.39
N THR A 189 -13.85 -74.60 3.15
CA THR A 189 -13.25 -74.98 1.86
C THR A 189 -14.25 -75.71 0.97
N SER A 190 -13.85 -75.97 -0.28
CA SER A 190 -14.72 -76.59 -1.29
C SER A 190 -15.19 -77.98 -0.91
N GLY A 191 -14.39 -78.76 -0.19
CA GLY A 191 -14.80 -80.09 0.28
C GLY A 191 -15.99 -80.10 1.24
N LEU A 192 -16.25 -79.01 1.97
CA LEU A 192 -17.43 -78.90 2.83
C LEU A 192 -18.64 -78.38 2.04
N TRP A 193 -18.53 -77.19 1.44
CA TRP A 193 -19.71 -76.50 0.90
C TRP A 193 -20.28 -77.15 -0.37
N GLU A 194 -19.52 -78.02 -1.04
CA GLU A 194 -20.07 -78.85 -2.13
C GLU A 194 -21.01 -79.94 -1.60
N GLY A 195 -20.69 -80.48 -0.43
CA GLY A 195 -21.44 -81.55 0.20
C GLY A 195 -22.52 -81.05 1.15
N VAL A 196 -22.44 -79.82 1.66
CA VAL A 196 -23.42 -79.25 2.60
C VAL A 196 -24.13 -78.07 1.97
N SER A 197 -25.45 -78.18 1.84
CA SER A 197 -26.32 -77.15 1.29
C SER A 197 -26.44 -75.96 2.22
N ARG A 198 -26.84 -74.82 1.66
CA ARG A 198 -27.06 -73.59 2.42
C ARG A 198 -28.14 -73.71 3.50
N VAL A 199 -29.16 -74.54 3.24
CA VAL A 199 -30.24 -74.79 4.20
C VAL A 199 -29.69 -75.57 5.38
N GLU A 200 -28.97 -76.66 5.13
CA GLU A 200 -28.29 -77.44 6.19
C GLU A 200 -27.30 -76.57 7.00
N MET A 201 -26.58 -75.65 6.33
CA MET A 201 -25.72 -74.68 7.03
C MET A 201 -26.48 -73.71 7.92
N LEU A 202 -27.68 -73.30 7.49
CA LEU A 202 -28.52 -72.39 8.25
C LEU A 202 -29.13 -73.10 9.47
N ASP A 203 -29.63 -74.31 9.27
CA ASP A 203 -30.21 -75.14 10.32
C ASP A 203 -29.15 -75.43 11.42
N ALA A 204 -27.94 -75.83 11.01
CA ALA A 204 -26.83 -76.04 11.94
C ALA A 204 -26.43 -74.74 12.68
N ALA A 205 -26.50 -73.58 12.01
CA ALA A 205 -26.21 -72.29 12.64
C ALA A 205 -27.30 -71.85 13.65
N GLU A 206 -28.54 -72.27 13.44
CA GLU A 206 -29.68 -71.94 14.33
C GLU A 206 -29.73 -72.85 15.56
N GLU A 207 -29.41 -74.14 15.40
CA GLU A 207 -29.45 -75.13 16.49
C GLU A 207 -28.20 -75.13 17.37
N ALA A 208 -27.04 -74.76 16.83
CA ALA A 208 -25.78 -74.83 17.56
C ALA A 208 -25.67 -73.78 18.67
N GLN A 209 -25.38 -74.25 19.89
CA GLN A 209 -25.11 -73.39 21.05
C GLN A 209 -23.64 -72.99 21.15
N SER A 210 -22.76 -73.69 20.45
CA SER A 210 -21.32 -73.44 20.41
C SER A 210 -20.78 -73.60 18.98
N PRO A 211 -19.65 -72.95 18.64
CA PRO A 211 -19.03 -73.14 17.33
C PRO A 211 -18.56 -74.60 17.10
N GLU A 212 -18.24 -75.34 18.16
CA GLU A 212 -17.88 -76.77 18.10
C GLU A 212 -19.07 -77.61 17.63
N GLN A 213 -20.23 -77.45 18.30
CA GLN A 213 -21.45 -78.15 17.89
C GLN A 213 -21.84 -77.82 16.44
N MET A 214 -21.63 -76.57 15.99
CA MET A 214 -21.90 -76.18 14.61
C MET A 214 -21.00 -76.94 13.62
N VAL A 215 -19.69 -77.00 13.85
CA VAL A 215 -18.79 -77.70 12.92
C VAL A 215 -19.00 -79.21 12.94
N ASP A 216 -19.25 -79.81 14.10
CA ASP A 216 -19.53 -81.24 14.25
C ASP A 216 -20.82 -81.62 13.51
N THR A 217 -21.89 -80.82 13.66
CA THR A 217 -23.16 -81.05 12.96
C THR A 217 -22.97 -80.96 11.45
N LEU A 218 -22.18 -80.00 10.97
CA LEU A 218 -21.90 -79.85 9.53
C LEU A 218 -21.06 -81.00 8.98
N GLU A 219 -20.11 -81.50 9.77
CA GLU A 219 -19.32 -82.68 9.43
C GLU A 219 -20.21 -83.93 9.36
N ASP A 220 -21.07 -84.16 10.36
CA ASP A 220 -22.04 -85.25 10.37
C ASP A 220 -22.97 -85.20 9.14
N VAL A 221 -23.47 -84.01 8.78
CA VAL A 221 -24.27 -83.81 7.57
C VAL A 221 -23.47 -84.17 6.32
N LEU A 222 -22.21 -83.74 6.21
CA LEU A 222 -21.34 -84.08 5.08
C LEU A 222 -21.13 -85.60 4.98
N LEU A 223 -20.81 -86.25 6.09
CA LEU A 223 -20.49 -87.69 6.15
C LEU A 223 -21.74 -88.56 5.95
N SER A 224 -22.92 -88.11 6.39
CA SER A 224 -24.20 -88.83 6.23
C SER A 224 -24.57 -89.09 4.75
N LYS A 225 -24.01 -88.29 3.83
CA LYS A 225 -24.24 -88.43 2.38
C LYS A 225 -23.51 -89.63 1.77
N GLN A 226 -22.65 -90.31 2.53
CA GLN A 226 -21.97 -91.56 2.15
C GLN A 226 -21.32 -91.51 0.77
N ALA A 227 -20.73 -90.36 0.42
CA ALA A 227 -20.04 -90.20 -0.84
C ALA A 227 -18.85 -91.17 -0.92
N LYS A 228 -18.68 -91.85 -2.07
CA LYS A 228 -17.58 -92.80 -2.28
C LYS A 228 -16.20 -92.17 -2.13
N VAL A 229 -16.09 -90.89 -2.45
CA VAL A 229 -14.86 -90.10 -2.36
C VAL A 229 -15.19 -88.81 -1.65
N ILE A 230 -14.57 -88.60 -0.49
CA ILE A 230 -14.68 -87.39 0.31
C ILE A 230 -13.39 -86.59 0.10
N ARG A 231 -13.52 -85.36 -0.38
CA ARG A 231 -12.38 -84.44 -0.61
C ARG A 231 -11.77 -84.00 0.72
N ASN A 232 -10.62 -83.32 0.68
CA ASN A 232 -10.18 -82.56 1.86
C ASN A 232 -11.26 -81.53 2.19
N TYR A 233 -11.62 -81.40 3.47
CA TYR A 233 -12.58 -80.43 3.93
C TYR A 233 -12.12 -79.77 5.22
N THR A 234 -12.34 -78.47 5.31
CA THR A 234 -12.12 -77.68 6.51
C THR A 234 -13.29 -76.75 6.71
N ALA A 235 -13.78 -76.71 7.95
CA ALA A 235 -14.81 -75.78 8.40
C ALA A 235 -14.34 -75.12 9.69
N ALA A 236 -14.53 -73.81 9.82
CA ALA A 236 -14.26 -73.07 11.05
C ALA A 236 -15.43 -72.15 11.38
N ALA A 237 -16.02 -72.35 12.55
CA ALA A 237 -17.08 -71.51 13.09
C ALA A 237 -16.52 -70.51 14.09
N ILE A 238 -16.91 -69.24 13.97
CA ILE A 238 -16.51 -68.15 14.85
C ILE A 238 -17.78 -67.47 15.36
N PHE A 239 -18.04 -67.57 16.67
CA PHE A 239 -19.19 -66.97 17.33
C PHE A 239 -18.77 -65.70 18.05
N ALA A 240 -19.39 -64.57 17.71
CA ALA A 240 -19.20 -63.28 18.35
C ALA A 240 -20.24 -63.09 19.46
N ASN A 241 -20.13 -63.86 20.55
CA ASN A 241 -21.04 -63.83 21.70
C ASN A 241 -21.21 -62.41 22.26
N LYS A 242 -20.12 -61.64 22.29
CA LYS A 242 -20.12 -60.24 22.74
C LYS A 242 -19.18 -59.40 21.90
N ILE A 243 -19.67 -58.30 21.33
CA ILE A 243 -18.85 -57.36 20.57
C ILE A 243 -18.38 -56.18 21.41
N PHE A 244 -17.25 -55.59 21.02
CA PHE A 244 -16.76 -54.36 21.62
C PHE A 244 -17.63 -53.18 21.20
N LYS A 245 -18.32 -52.55 22.16
CA LYS A 245 -19.14 -51.35 21.92
C LYS A 245 -18.28 -50.10 22.09
N GLU A 246 -18.02 -49.37 20.99
CA GLU A 246 -17.33 -48.08 21.04
C GLU A 246 -18.19 -47.03 21.77
N ASP A 247 -17.68 -46.36 22.81
CA ASP A 247 -18.37 -45.24 23.49
C ASP A 247 -18.64 -44.09 22.48
N PRO A 248 -19.90 -43.82 22.12
CA PRO A 248 -20.25 -42.78 21.16
C PRO A 248 -19.90 -41.36 21.67
N GLN A 249 -19.88 -41.14 22.99
CA GLN A 249 -19.58 -39.82 23.56
C GLN A 249 -18.12 -39.40 23.41
N LYS A 250 -17.19 -40.35 23.25
CA LYS A 250 -15.77 -40.05 23.10
C LYS A 250 -15.47 -39.34 21.78
N LYS A 251 -16.11 -39.75 20.68
CA LYS A 251 -15.97 -39.09 19.37
C LYS A 251 -16.57 -37.68 19.38
N TRP A 252 -17.74 -37.53 20.00
CA TRP A 252 -18.42 -36.23 20.07
C TRP A 252 -17.64 -35.21 20.91
N ARG A 253 -17.00 -35.66 22.01
CA ARG A 253 -16.09 -34.82 22.82
C ARG A 253 -14.90 -34.28 22.02
N ILE A 254 -14.31 -35.08 21.13
CA ILE A 254 -13.17 -34.65 20.28
C ILE A 254 -13.64 -33.65 19.22
N ILE A 255 -14.76 -33.92 18.54
CA ILE A 255 -15.34 -33.01 17.54
C ILE A 255 -15.66 -31.65 18.18
N ARG A 256 -16.25 -31.65 19.39
CA ARG A 256 -16.58 -30.41 20.12
C ARG A 256 -15.33 -29.59 20.45
N ARG A 257 -14.22 -30.23 20.85
CA ARG A 257 -12.93 -29.55 21.08
C ARG A 257 -12.36 -28.92 19.80
N ILE A 258 -12.42 -29.64 18.67
CA ILE A 258 -11.95 -29.13 17.38
C ILE A 258 -12.78 -27.92 16.95
N LEU A 259 -14.11 -27.99 17.08
CA LEU A 259 -15.02 -26.88 16.75
C LEU A 259 -14.74 -25.62 17.57
N ILE A 260 -14.48 -25.76 18.87
CA ILE A 260 -14.11 -24.63 19.74
C ILE A 260 -12.78 -24.01 19.30
N MET A 261 -11.77 -24.82 18.96
CA MET A 261 -10.48 -24.33 18.47
C MET A 261 -10.60 -23.60 17.14
N VAL A 262 -11.41 -24.12 16.20
CA VAL A 262 -11.69 -23.45 14.92
C VAL A 262 -12.41 -22.12 15.13
N LEU A 263 -13.39 -22.07 16.04
CA LEU A 263 -14.10 -20.84 16.37
C LEU A 263 -13.16 -19.78 16.99
N LEU A 264 -12.26 -20.20 17.88
CA LEU A 264 -11.23 -19.33 18.45
C LEU A 264 -10.26 -18.81 17.38
N PHE A 265 -9.82 -19.66 16.46
CA PHE A 265 -8.98 -19.25 15.33
C PHE A 265 -9.71 -18.32 14.35
N ALA A 266 -11.01 -18.53 14.12
CA ALA A 266 -11.82 -17.65 13.28
C ALA A 266 -12.05 -16.29 13.93
N LEU A 267 -12.25 -16.23 15.25
CA LEU A 267 -12.36 -14.97 15.99
C LEU A 267 -11.03 -14.20 16.03
N LEU A 268 -9.92 -14.87 16.33
CA LEU A 268 -8.59 -14.26 16.35
C LEU A 268 -8.12 -13.87 14.94
N GLY A 269 -8.29 -14.77 13.97
CA GLY A 269 -7.93 -14.54 12.57
C GLY A 269 -8.82 -13.50 11.88
N GLY A 270 -10.13 -13.54 12.15
CA GLY A 270 -11.09 -12.55 11.65
C GLY A 270 -10.85 -11.16 12.22
N GLY A 271 -10.51 -11.05 13.50
CA GLY A 271 -10.10 -9.79 14.12
C GLY A 271 -8.83 -9.20 13.49
N ALA A 272 -7.82 -10.04 13.24
CA ALA A 272 -6.59 -9.63 12.55
C ALA A 272 -6.86 -9.19 11.10
N TRP A 273 -7.69 -9.92 10.36
CA TRP A 273 -8.10 -9.57 9.00
C TRP A 273 -8.86 -8.24 8.96
N TYR A 274 -9.82 -8.03 9.86
CA TYR A 274 -10.57 -6.78 9.99
C TYR A 274 -9.63 -5.60 10.28
N MET A 275 -8.67 -5.76 11.19
CA MET A 275 -7.67 -4.73 11.48
C MET A 275 -6.78 -4.43 10.27
N MET A 276 -6.37 -5.45 9.49
CA MET A 276 -5.60 -5.25 8.26
C MET A 276 -6.39 -4.47 7.20
N VAL A 277 -7.66 -4.82 6.97
CA VAL A 277 -8.53 -4.10 6.01
C VAL A 277 -8.73 -2.65 6.45
N ARG A 278 -9.00 -2.43 7.74
CA ARG A 278 -9.15 -1.08 8.31
C ARG A 278 -7.86 -0.26 8.21
N GLN A 279 -6.70 -0.88 8.45
CA GLN A 279 -5.41 -0.22 8.26
C GLN A 279 -5.12 0.12 6.79
N ALA A 280 -5.54 -0.74 5.84
CA ALA A 280 -5.42 -0.47 4.42
C ALA A 280 -6.30 0.71 3.98
N ALA A 281 -7.54 0.78 4.47
CA ALA A 281 -8.47 1.89 4.19
C ALA A 281 -7.91 3.24 4.69
N ASN A 282 -7.46 3.30 5.95
CA ASN A 282 -6.87 4.52 6.53
C ASN A 282 -5.62 4.99 5.76
N LYS A 283 -4.81 4.05 5.25
CA LYS A 283 -3.65 4.39 4.41
C LYS A 283 -4.07 4.93 3.04
N ALA A 284 -5.11 4.35 2.44
CA ALA A 284 -5.63 4.82 1.15
C ALA A 284 -6.16 6.26 1.25
N GLU A 285 -6.89 6.59 2.32
CA GLU A 285 -7.37 7.95 2.59
C GLU A 285 -6.21 8.94 2.76
N LEU A 286 -5.17 8.58 3.52
CA LEU A 286 -3.97 9.41 3.66
C LEU A 286 -3.22 9.62 2.34
N VAL A 287 -3.18 8.61 1.46
CA VAL A 287 -2.58 8.74 0.12
C VAL A 287 -3.39 9.69 -0.74
N GLN A 288 -4.73 9.59 -0.72
CA GLN A 288 -5.59 10.52 -1.45
C GLN A 288 -5.42 11.95 -0.96
N GLY A 289 -5.50 12.19 0.35
CA GLY A 289 -5.28 13.53 0.91
C GLY A 289 -3.88 14.08 0.59
N MET A 290 -2.84 13.23 0.53
CA MET A 290 -1.51 13.64 0.08
C MET A 290 -1.51 14.08 -1.40
N ILE A 291 -2.22 13.35 -2.28
CA ILE A 291 -2.33 13.70 -3.69
C ILE A 291 -3.10 15.01 -3.87
N ASP A 292 -4.19 15.19 -3.14
CA ASP A 292 -5.01 16.40 -3.18
C ASP A 292 -4.20 17.62 -2.73
N ASN A 293 -3.48 17.52 -1.61
CA ASN A 293 -2.59 18.58 -1.13
C ASN A 293 -1.49 18.92 -2.16
N ARG A 294 -0.98 17.93 -2.89
CA ARG A 294 -0.03 18.20 -3.98
C ARG A 294 -0.66 19.00 -5.10
N GLN A 295 -1.84 18.59 -5.56
CA GLN A 295 -2.54 19.24 -6.66
C GLN A 295 -2.97 20.66 -6.27
N ASN A 296 -3.57 20.83 -5.08
CA ASN A 296 -3.97 22.12 -4.54
C ASN A 296 -2.75 23.04 -4.38
N GLY A 297 -1.65 22.54 -3.82
CA GLY A 297 -0.41 23.29 -3.70
C GLY A 297 0.15 23.74 -5.05
N GLU A 298 0.11 22.88 -6.07
CA GLU A 298 0.54 23.21 -7.45
C GLU A 298 -0.39 24.25 -8.11
N VAL A 299 -1.69 24.18 -7.86
CA VAL A 299 -2.66 25.19 -8.34
C VAL A 299 -2.38 26.54 -7.69
N TYR A 300 -2.26 26.59 -6.36
CA TYR A 300 -1.95 27.84 -5.66
C TYR A 300 -0.60 28.43 -6.07
N LEU A 301 0.40 27.57 -6.36
CA LEU A 301 1.69 28.00 -6.87
C LEU A 301 1.57 28.70 -8.23
N ARG A 302 0.75 28.15 -9.13
CA ARG A 302 0.48 28.73 -10.45
C ARG A 302 -0.28 30.05 -10.36
N ASP A 303 -1.20 30.14 -9.40
CA ASP A 303 -2.04 31.32 -9.19
C ASP A 303 -1.33 32.41 -8.36
N GLY A 304 -0.06 32.19 -7.97
CA GLY A 304 0.75 33.16 -7.21
C GLY A 304 0.37 33.27 -5.72
N ASN A 305 -0.44 32.34 -5.21
CA ASN A 305 -0.88 32.30 -3.81
C ASN A 305 0.08 31.45 -2.96
N TYR A 306 1.27 32.00 -2.70
CA TYR A 306 2.36 31.29 -2.04
C TYR A 306 2.05 30.89 -0.59
N ASP A 307 1.27 31.68 0.15
CA ASP A 307 0.91 31.33 1.54
C ASP A 307 0.04 30.06 1.61
N GLN A 308 -0.96 29.95 0.72
CA GLN A 308 -1.78 28.73 0.64
C GLN A 308 -1.00 27.55 0.08
N ALA A 309 -0.15 27.77 -0.94
CA ALA A 309 0.72 26.74 -1.48
C ALA A 309 1.65 26.16 -0.41
N PHE A 310 2.22 27.00 0.46
CA PHE A 310 3.08 26.57 1.56
C PHE A 310 2.34 25.64 2.52
N LYS A 311 1.11 26.01 2.89
CA LYS A 311 0.26 25.23 3.79
C LYS A 311 -0.05 23.85 3.19
N GLU A 312 -0.51 23.80 1.94
CA GLU A 312 -0.82 22.55 1.25
C GLU A 312 0.42 21.64 1.14
N PHE A 313 1.59 22.18 0.79
CA PHE A 313 2.82 21.38 0.74
C PHE A 313 3.28 20.91 2.13
N SER A 314 3.07 21.71 3.18
CA SER A 314 3.32 21.31 4.57
C SER A 314 2.41 20.14 4.99
N ASP A 315 1.11 20.23 4.68
CA ASP A 315 0.13 19.19 5.01
C ASP A 315 0.38 17.91 4.21
N GLY A 316 0.72 18.03 2.92
CA GLY A 316 1.17 16.92 2.07
C GLY A 316 2.45 16.26 2.59
N ARG A 317 3.43 17.03 3.07
CA ARG A 317 4.64 16.51 3.72
C ARG A 317 4.32 15.71 4.99
N ASN A 318 3.41 16.22 5.82
CA ASN A 318 2.97 15.55 7.03
C ASN A 318 2.26 14.22 6.72
N ALA A 319 1.43 14.18 5.68
CA ALA A 319 0.82 12.95 5.19
C ALA A 319 1.87 11.95 4.69
N ALA A 320 2.87 12.40 3.92
CA ALA A 320 3.98 11.56 3.45
C ALA A 320 4.81 10.97 4.60
N ILE A 321 5.05 11.73 5.69
CA ILE A 321 5.71 11.23 6.91
C ILE A 321 4.90 10.10 7.56
N ARG A 322 3.57 10.27 7.69
CA ARG A 322 2.68 9.24 8.26
C ARG A 322 2.64 7.98 7.39
N LEU A 323 2.71 8.14 6.07
CA LEU A 323 2.78 7.04 5.10
C LEU A 323 4.16 6.38 4.99
N LYS A 324 5.19 6.95 5.61
CA LYS A 324 6.60 6.56 5.46
C LYS A 324 7.09 6.64 4.01
N ASP A 325 6.47 7.50 3.20
CA ASP A 325 6.85 7.73 1.80
C ASP A 325 8.02 8.72 1.74
N ARG A 326 9.23 8.18 1.55
CA ARG A 326 10.45 9.00 1.51
C ARG A 326 10.52 9.91 0.29
N VAL A 327 10.00 9.46 -0.85
CA VAL A 327 10.08 10.18 -2.13
C VAL A 327 9.17 11.40 -2.07
N ASN A 328 7.90 11.21 -1.73
CA ASN A 328 6.95 12.31 -1.62
C ASN A 328 7.33 13.25 -0.47
N LYS A 329 7.84 12.74 0.66
CA LYS A 329 8.35 13.60 1.74
C LYS A 329 9.43 14.56 1.23
N GLN A 330 10.38 14.07 0.43
CA GLN A 330 11.46 14.89 -0.10
C GLN A 330 10.93 15.89 -1.15
N LEU A 331 10.02 15.44 -2.01
CA LEU A 331 9.34 16.29 -2.99
C LEU A 331 8.63 17.47 -2.31
N PHE A 332 7.75 17.19 -1.33
CA PHE A 332 7.06 18.26 -0.60
C PHE A 332 8.01 19.15 0.19
N THR A 333 9.11 18.61 0.73
CA THR A 333 10.11 19.44 1.42
C THR A 333 10.76 20.44 0.47
N ASN A 334 11.11 20.01 -0.74
CA ASN A 334 11.70 20.89 -1.74
C ASN A 334 10.69 21.95 -2.20
N LYS A 335 9.45 21.55 -2.50
CA LYS A 335 8.36 22.47 -2.87
C LYS A 335 8.05 23.49 -1.78
N GLN A 336 7.96 23.04 -0.53
CA GLN A 336 7.73 23.89 0.63
C GLN A 336 8.86 24.91 0.81
N ARG A 337 10.13 24.49 0.66
CA ARG A 337 11.30 25.39 0.73
C ARG A 337 11.25 26.45 -0.37
N LEU A 338 10.95 26.04 -1.60
CA LEU A 338 10.85 26.94 -2.74
C LEU A 338 9.82 28.04 -2.48
N VAL A 339 8.62 27.66 -2.00
CA VAL A 339 7.56 28.61 -1.65
C VAL A 339 7.96 29.51 -0.48
N GLN A 340 8.63 28.95 0.55
CA GLN A 340 9.10 29.71 1.71
C GLN A 340 10.04 30.85 1.30
N LEU A 341 10.95 30.62 0.35
CA LEU A 341 11.85 31.67 -0.15
C LEU A 341 11.08 32.86 -0.76
N VAL A 342 9.98 32.59 -1.47
CA VAL A 342 9.13 33.63 -2.05
C VAL A 342 8.38 34.41 -0.96
N VAL A 343 7.77 33.70 0.00
CA VAL A 343 7.05 34.33 1.12
C VAL A 343 7.99 35.18 1.98
N ASP A 344 9.18 34.69 2.28
CA ASP A 344 10.20 35.44 3.03
C ASP A 344 10.71 36.64 2.22
N GLY A 345 10.89 36.48 0.92
CA GLY A 345 11.20 37.57 0.00
C GLY A 345 10.14 38.67 0.03
N ASP A 346 8.86 38.31 -0.04
CA ASP A 346 7.73 39.24 -0.01
C ASP A 346 7.63 39.98 1.32
N LYS A 347 7.88 39.27 2.42
CA LYS A 347 7.95 39.88 3.74
C LYS A 347 9.08 40.91 3.81
N LEU A 348 10.28 40.54 3.38
CA LEU A 348 11.44 41.44 3.36
C LEU A 348 11.24 42.63 2.42
N PHE A 349 10.54 42.43 1.30
CA PHE A 349 10.18 43.50 0.37
C PHE A 349 9.28 44.53 1.06
N LYS A 350 8.23 44.07 1.76
CA LYS A 350 7.31 44.93 2.54
C LYS A 350 8.02 45.65 3.70
N GLU A 351 9.00 45.01 4.34
CA GLU A 351 9.82 45.64 5.37
C GLU A 351 10.79 46.72 4.80
N GLY A 352 10.96 46.75 3.47
CA GLY A 352 11.85 47.65 2.75
C GLY A 352 13.30 47.18 2.69
N ASN A 353 13.56 45.89 2.99
CA ASN A 353 14.87 45.27 2.88
C ASN A 353 15.09 44.65 1.49
N TYR A 354 15.06 45.51 0.47
CA TYR A 354 15.10 45.09 -0.93
C TYR A 354 16.33 44.26 -1.33
N PRO A 355 17.57 44.51 -0.83
CA PRO A 355 18.71 43.66 -1.17
C PRO A 355 18.55 42.22 -0.69
N LYS A 356 18.01 42.00 0.51
CA LYS A 356 17.75 40.64 1.01
C LYS A 356 16.57 40.00 0.28
N ALA A 357 15.49 40.75 0.03
CA ALA A 357 14.37 40.27 -0.77
C ALA A 357 14.83 39.81 -2.17
N LEU A 358 15.66 40.60 -2.84
CA LEU A 358 16.24 40.26 -4.14
C LEU A 358 17.01 38.94 -4.09
N SER A 359 17.86 38.76 -3.07
CA SER A 359 18.60 37.51 -2.91
C SER A 359 17.69 36.29 -2.73
N MET A 360 16.58 36.42 -1.99
CA MET A 360 15.62 35.32 -1.80
C MET A 360 14.93 34.96 -3.12
N TYR A 361 14.50 35.96 -3.91
CA TYR A 361 13.88 35.72 -5.22
C TYR A 361 14.86 35.10 -6.23
N GLU A 362 16.12 35.53 -6.26
CA GLU A 362 17.14 34.93 -7.13
C GLU A 362 17.42 33.46 -6.78
N ILE A 363 17.47 33.13 -5.48
CA ILE A 363 17.61 31.75 -5.01
C ILE A 363 16.35 30.95 -5.41
N ALA A 364 15.16 31.50 -5.21
CA ALA A 364 13.91 30.84 -5.61
C ALA A 364 13.85 30.57 -7.12
N LEU A 365 14.23 31.54 -7.95
CA LEU A 365 14.29 31.37 -9.41
C LEU A 365 15.26 30.25 -9.79
N LYS A 366 16.47 30.23 -9.21
CA LYS A 366 17.48 29.19 -9.46
C LYS A 366 16.99 27.79 -9.04
N GLU A 367 16.33 27.68 -7.89
CA GLU A 367 15.75 26.41 -7.42
C GLU A 367 14.55 25.97 -8.29
N SER A 368 13.81 26.92 -8.88
CA SER A 368 12.67 26.64 -9.76
C SER A 368 13.05 26.05 -11.12
N ASP A 369 14.19 26.46 -11.69
CA ASP A 369 14.68 25.97 -13.00
C ASP A 369 14.94 24.45 -13.01
N SER A 370 15.22 23.87 -11.84
CA SER A 370 15.44 22.43 -11.69
C SER A 370 14.14 21.60 -11.79
N HIS A 371 12.98 22.22 -11.57
CA HIS A 371 11.70 21.50 -11.45
C HIS A 371 10.58 22.04 -12.35
N LYS A 372 10.76 23.19 -13.04
CA LYS A 372 9.75 23.83 -13.91
C LYS A 372 8.40 24.12 -13.23
N GLU A 373 8.43 24.47 -11.94
CA GLU A 373 7.20 24.51 -11.11
C GLU A 373 6.63 25.91 -10.89
N ILE A 374 7.49 26.93 -10.84
CA ILE A 374 7.06 28.32 -10.67
C ILE A 374 7.01 28.99 -12.04
N SER A 375 6.02 29.88 -12.22
CA SER A 375 5.98 30.79 -13.37
C SER A 375 7.25 31.63 -13.37
N ARG A 376 8.19 31.29 -14.26
CA ARG A 376 9.44 32.02 -14.47
C ARG A 376 9.19 33.51 -14.68
N ALA A 377 8.10 33.85 -15.37
CA ALA A 377 7.69 35.22 -15.61
C ALA A 377 7.34 35.99 -14.32
N ASP A 378 6.65 35.37 -13.36
CA ASP A 378 6.30 36.02 -12.08
C ASP A 378 7.55 36.29 -11.23
N MET A 379 8.49 35.32 -11.18
CA MET A 379 9.76 35.51 -10.48
C MET A 379 10.64 36.57 -11.13
N GLU A 380 10.73 36.58 -12.47
CA GLU A 380 11.46 37.61 -13.22
C GLU A 380 10.87 39.00 -12.98
N GLU A 381 9.53 39.14 -12.97
CA GLU A 381 8.85 40.40 -12.64
C GLU A 381 9.20 40.90 -11.23
N ARG A 382 9.11 40.02 -10.22
CA ARG A 382 9.47 40.35 -8.82
C ARG A 382 10.92 40.77 -8.69
N ILE A 383 11.84 40.08 -9.36
CA ILE A 383 13.27 40.39 -9.38
C ILE A 383 13.50 41.77 -10.00
N GLU A 384 12.93 42.05 -11.17
CA GLU A 384 13.11 43.33 -11.86
C GLU A 384 12.52 44.50 -11.05
N ARG A 385 11.32 44.30 -10.47
CA ARG A 385 10.74 45.28 -9.53
C ARG A 385 11.69 45.52 -8.37
N THR A 386 12.20 44.48 -7.72
CA THR A 386 13.08 44.63 -6.56
C THR A 386 14.41 45.28 -6.92
N LYS A 387 15.00 44.98 -8.08
CA LYS A 387 16.20 45.65 -8.60
C LYS A 387 15.98 47.15 -8.77
N ALA A 388 14.81 47.57 -9.24
CA ALA A 388 14.49 49.00 -9.35
C ALA A 388 14.51 49.69 -7.97
N HIS A 389 13.96 49.06 -6.93
CA HIS A 389 14.02 49.60 -5.56
C HIS A 389 15.46 49.61 -4.99
N VAL A 390 16.26 48.58 -5.27
CA VAL A 390 17.69 48.55 -4.90
C VAL A 390 18.46 49.67 -5.59
N LYS A 391 18.16 49.97 -6.86
CA LYS A 391 18.75 51.09 -7.59
C LYS A 391 18.44 52.43 -6.92
N VAL A 392 17.20 52.63 -6.48
CA VAL A 392 16.80 53.82 -5.70
C VAL A 392 17.60 53.91 -4.40
N LEU A 393 17.70 52.82 -3.62
CA LEU A 393 18.50 52.79 -2.39
C LEU A 393 19.97 53.15 -2.62
N ASN A 394 20.58 52.65 -3.69
CA ASN A 394 21.96 52.96 -4.02
C ASN A 394 22.14 54.46 -4.38
N MET A 395 21.18 55.06 -5.08
CA MET A 395 21.20 56.50 -5.36
C MET A 395 21.02 57.35 -4.10
N ILE A 396 20.15 56.91 -3.16
CA ILE A 396 20.01 57.56 -1.85
C ILE A 396 21.33 57.46 -1.09
N LYS A 397 21.95 56.29 -1.04
CA LYS A 397 23.25 56.07 -0.38
C LYS A 397 24.35 56.93 -0.99
N GLU A 398 24.40 57.06 -2.32
CA GLU A 398 25.31 57.98 -3.01
C GLU A 398 25.07 59.44 -2.57
N GLY A 399 23.81 59.87 -2.48
CA GLY A 399 23.44 61.19 -1.98
C GLY A 399 23.85 61.41 -0.53
N ASP A 400 23.60 60.43 0.34
CA ASP A 400 23.97 60.48 1.76
C ASP A 400 25.48 60.60 1.96
N MET A 401 26.28 59.84 1.19
CA MET A 401 27.74 59.95 1.22
C MET A 401 28.22 61.33 0.78
N LYS A 402 27.62 61.91 -0.26
CA LYS A 402 27.95 63.26 -0.74
C LYS A 402 27.50 64.36 0.24
N PHE A 403 26.37 64.16 0.90
CA PHE A 403 25.88 65.07 1.93
C PHE A 403 26.83 65.10 3.12
N GLN A 404 27.27 63.92 3.59
CA GLN A 404 28.22 63.79 4.69
C GLN A 404 29.60 64.37 4.37
N SER A 405 30.04 64.30 3.11
CA SER A 405 31.32 64.90 2.67
C SER A 405 31.25 66.41 2.39
N GLY A 406 30.11 67.06 2.62
CA GLY A 406 29.92 68.50 2.40
C GLY A 406 29.66 68.88 0.93
N ASN A 407 29.57 67.91 0.02
CA ASN A 407 29.20 68.16 -1.38
C ASN A 407 27.66 68.20 -1.54
N TYR A 408 27.05 69.27 -1.03
CA TYR A 408 25.59 69.40 -1.00
C TYR A 408 24.94 69.48 -2.40
N LEU A 409 25.61 70.08 -3.39
CA LEU A 409 25.13 70.13 -4.78
C LEU A 409 25.14 68.73 -5.41
N GLY A 410 26.22 67.98 -5.18
CA GLY A 410 26.31 66.58 -5.60
C GLY A 410 25.29 65.69 -4.91
N ALA A 411 24.98 65.95 -3.63
CA ALA A 411 23.95 65.26 -2.86
C ALA A 411 22.55 65.55 -3.42
N GLN A 412 22.23 66.84 -3.66
CA GLN A 412 20.96 67.27 -4.24
C GLN A 412 20.71 66.58 -5.61
N ASN A 413 21.70 66.59 -6.50
CA ASN A 413 21.59 65.91 -7.80
C ASN A 413 21.37 64.40 -7.67
N ALA A 414 22.02 63.75 -6.69
CA ALA A 414 21.80 62.33 -6.42
C ALA A 414 20.39 62.04 -5.89
N TYR A 415 19.87 62.86 -4.96
CA TYR A 415 18.51 62.73 -4.45
C TYR A 415 17.44 63.02 -5.51
N ILE A 416 17.65 63.96 -6.43
CA ILE A 416 16.75 64.19 -7.57
C ILE A 416 16.68 62.94 -8.47
N ARG A 417 17.84 62.33 -8.79
CA ARG A 417 17.87 61.08 -9.56
C ARG A 417 17.15 59.94 -8.81
N ALA A 418 17.37 59.84 -7.50
CA ALA A 418 16.68 58.87 -6.65
C ALA A 418 15.17 59.09 -6.63
N SER A 419 14.70 60.33 -6.52
CA SER A 419 13.29 60.71 -6.52
C SER A 419 12.62 60.37 -7.85
N LYS A 420 13.28 60.67 -8.98
CA LYS A 420 12.78 60.29 -10.31
C LYS A 420 12.68 58.77 -10.47
N ALA A 421 13.70 58.04 -10.03
CA ALA A 421 13.69 56.58 -10.08
C ALA A 421 12.63 55.97 -9.13
N ALA A 422 12.40 56.58 -7.96
CA ALA A 422 11.37 56.20 -7.01
C ALA A 422 9.96 56.37 -7.60
N ALA A 423 9.71 57.48 -8.30
CA ALA A 423 8.45 57.73 -8.99
C ALA A 423 8.16 56.68 -10.08
N THR A 424 9.18 56.28 -10.85
CA THR A 424 9.02 55.26 -11.90
C THR A 424 8.85 53.83 -11.36
N SER A 425 9.32 53.55 -10.14
CA SER A 425 9.31 52.22 -9.54
C SER A 425 8.23 52.03 -8.48
N SER A 426 7.40 53.05 -8.21
CA SER A 426 6.42 53.06 -7.11
C SER A 426 7.07 52.73 -5.75
N TYR A 427 8.23 53.32 -5.49
CA TYR A 427 8.99 53.10 -4.26
C TYR A 427 8.24 53.67 -3.03
N GLU A 428 7.87 52.80 -2.09
CA GLU A 428 6.99 53.15 -0.95
C GLU A 428 7.55 54.24 -0.03
N LYS A 429 8.87 54.35 0.11
CA LYS A 429 9.52 55.32 1.02
C LYS A 429 9.98 56.59 0.29
N ALA A 430 9.22 57.05 -0.70
CA ALA A 430 9.55 58.23 -1.50
C ALA A 430 9.68 59.51 -0.65
N ASP A 431 8.88 59.62 0.42
CA ASP A 431 8.89 60.77 1.34
C ASP A 431 10.26 60.99 1.99
N VAL A 432 10.97 59.91 2.33
CA VAL A 432 12.33 59.97 2.91
C VAL A 432 13.32 60.64 1.95
N ILE A 433 13.13 60.45 0.64
CA ILE A 433 13.97 61.09 -0.39
C ILE A 433 13.66 62.59 -0.44
N GLN A 434 12.39 62.97 -0.30
CA GLN A 434 11.97 64.36 -0.30
C GLN A 434 12.52 65.12 0.91
N GLU A 435 12.47 64.53 2.11
CA GLU A 435 13.09 65.11 3.31
C GLU A 435 14.59 65.33 3.13
N LYS A 436 15.31 64.34 2.60
CA LYS A 436 16.75 64.43 2.30
C LYS A 436 17.06 65.50 1.25
N LEU A 437 16.19 65.63 0.24
CA LEU A 437 16.32 66.67 -0.79
C LEU A 437 16.16 68.07 -0.20
N LEU A 438 15.16 68.27 0.66
CA LEU A 438 14.93 69.54 1.36
C LEU A 438 16.12 69.89 2.27
N ALA A 439 16.64 68.92 3.03
CA ALA A 439 17.82 69.14 3.87
C ALA A 439 19.06 69.55 3.04
N ALA A 440 19.28 68.94 1.87
CA ALA A 440 20.36 69.35 0.96
C ALA A 440 20.16 70.76 0.39
N GLN A 441 18.92 71.12 0.03
CA GLN A 441 18.57 72.45 -0.44
C GLN A 441 18.77 73.52 0.63
N GLU A 442 18.39 73.24 1.88
CA GLU A 442 18.58 74.16 3.00
C GLU A 442 20.07 74.44 3.25
N LYS A 443 20.92 73.40 3.22
CA LYS A 443 22.38 73.57 3.33
C LYS A 443 22.95 74.39 2.20
N LEU A 444 22.52 74.15 0.96
CA LEU A 444 22.93 74.95 -0.21
C LEU A 444 22.49 76.41 -0.07
N TYR A 445 21.24 76.64 0.32
CA TYR A 445 20.73 77.99 0.57
C TYR A 445 21.52 78.72 1.65
N GLY A 446 21.86 78.04 2.75
CA GLY A 446 22.73 78.58 3.80
C GLY A 446 24.13 78.96 3.31
N ILE A 447 24.74 78.14 2.45
CA ILE A 447 26.03 78.45 1.83
C ILE A 447 25.90 79.66 0.90
N THR A 448 24.90 79.67 0.01
CA THR A 448 24.66 80.81 -0.91
C THR A 448 24.38 82.10 -0.15
N LYS A 449 23.62 82.02 0.95
CA LYS A 449 23.36 83.15 1.85
C LYS A 449 24.66 83.65 2.48
N GLY A 450 25.50 82.76 3.00
CA GLY A 450 26.80 83.14 3.59
C GLY A 450 27.76 83.74 2.57
N THR A 451 27.85 83.20 1.35
CA THR A 451 28.70 83.77 0.28
C THR A 451 28.22 85.15 -0.15
N LYS A 452 26.91 85.33 -0.31
CA LYS A 452 26.31 86.63 -0.64
C LYS A 452 26.47 87.63 0.50
N GLN A 453 26.37 87.18 1.75
CA GLN A 453 26.65 88.03 2.91
C GLN A 453 28.10 88.52 2.90
N LEU A 454 29.08 87.65 2.64
CA LEU A 454 30.49 88.05 2.55
C LEU A 454 30.75 89.03 1.39
N GLU A 455 30.08 88.83 0.26
CA GLU A 455 30.13 89.75 -0.88
C GLU A 455 29.55 91.12 -0.54
N ALA A 456 28.38 91.15 0.10
CA ALA A 456 27.75 92.38 0.59
C ALA A 456 28.60 93.09 1.65
N GLU A 457 29.19 92.35 2.59
CA GLU A 457 30.10 92.90 3.61
C GLU A 457 31.38 93.49 2.98
N LYS A 458 31.88 92.88 1.90
CA LYS A 458 33.02 93.42 1.15
C LYS A 458 32.64 94.74 0.46
N LEU A 459 31.49 94.80 -0.21
CA LEU A 459 30.97 96.01 -0.83
C LEU A 459 30.68 97.11 0.19
N GLU A 460 30.11 96.76 1.35
CA GLU A 460 29.91 97.66 2.48
C GLU A 460 31.25 98.25 2.97
N LYS A 461 32.27 97.40 3.13
CA LYS A 461 33.60 97.84 3.57
C LYS A 461 34.31 98.69 2.51
N ASP A 462 34.12 98.40 1.24
CA ASP A 462 34.65 99.21 0.15
C ASP A 462 33.94 100.57 0.09
N GLY A 463 32.62 100.62 0.28
CA GLY A 463 31.87 101.86 0.47
C GLY A 463 32.36 102.69 1.66
N ASP A 464 32.63 102.06 2.81
CA ASP A 464 33.18 102.73 4.00
C ASP A 464 34.58 103.35 3.73
N LYS A 465 35.41 102.70 2.91
CA LYS A 465 36.70 103.26 2.48
C LYS A 465 36.50 104.47 1.59
N GLN A 466 35.58 104.41 0.63
CA GLN A 466 35.30 105.53 -0.28
C GLN A 466 34.69 106.73 0.46
N MET A 467 33.84 106.48 1.46
CA MET A 467 33.37 107.51 2.39
C MET A 467 34.51 108.21 3.13
N THR A 468 35.59 107.49 3.44
CA THR A 468 36.79 108.04 4.09
C THR A 468 37.65 108.81 3.09
N ALA A 469 37.70 108.36 1.83
CA ALA A 469 38.37 109.03 0.72
C ALA A 469 37.61 110.26 0.18
N GLN A 470 36.41 110.56 0.71
CA GLN A 470 35.50 111.62 0.28
C GLN A 470 34.93 111.44 -1.14
N ASP A 471 35.02 110.22 -1.68
CA ASP A 471 34.37 109.85 -2.94
C ASP A 471 32.96 109.32 -2.67
N TYR A 472 32.04 110.25 -2.45
CA TYR A 472 30.69 109.95 -1.98
C TYR A 472 29.82 109.25 -3.03
N LEU A 473 30.07 109.48 -4.32
CA LEU A 473 29.29 108.87 -5.40
C LEU A 473 29.61 107.37 -5.52
N VAL A 474 30.89 107.01 -5.52
CA VAL A 474 31.34 105.61 -5.54
C VAL A 474 31.00 104.88 -4.22
N ALA A 475 30.98 105.61 -3.10
CA ALA A 475 30.50 105.08 -1.83
C ALA A 475 29.01 104.69 -1.87
N ILE A 476 28.15 105.55 -2.45
CA ILE A 476 26.72 105.26 -2.60
C ILE A 476 26.50 104.05 -3.51
N GLU A 477 27.18 103.98 -4.66
CA GLU A 477 27.08 102.81 -5.55
C GLU A 477 27.43 101.50 -4.81
N SER A 478 28.52 101.51 -4.05
CA SER A 478 28.95 100.35 -3.26
C SER A 478 27.93 99.97 -2.18
N TYR A 479 27.33 100.96 -1.50
CA TYR A 479 26.30 100.71 -0.49
C TYR A 479 24.97 100.23 -1.09
N VAL A 480 24.57 100.75 -2.26
CA VAL A 480 23.37 100.30 -2.98
C VAL A 480 23.55 98.85 -3.43
N SER A 481 24.69 98.50 -4.02
CA SER A 481 24.98 97.10 -4.38
C SER A 481 25.02 96.18 -3.15
N ALA A 482 25.58 96.63 -2.02
CA ALA A 482 25.53 95.87 -0.77
C ALA A 482 24.08 95.71 -0.25
N GLN A 483 23.27 96.76 -0.34
CA GLN A 483 21.87 96.78 0.09
C GLN A 483 21.02 95.79 -0.72
N GLU A 484 21.18 95.75 -2.05
CA GLU A 484 20.49 94.80 -2.93
C GLU A 484 20.78 93.35 -2.56
N ILE A 485 22.06 93.03 -2.31
CA ILE A 485 22.46 91.68 -1.91
C ILE A 485 21.89 91.33 -0.52
N TYR A 486 21.97 92.25 0.46
CA TYR A 486 21.37 92.03 1.79
C TYR A 486 19.84 91.85 1.73
N GLN A 487 19.16 92.55 0.82
CA GLN A 487 17.72 92.39 0.59
C GLN A 487 17.41 91.01 0.00
N GLU A 488 18.20 90.54 -0.97
CA GLU A 488 18.03 89.23 -1.60
C GLU A 488 18.18 88.06 -0.61
N ILE A 489 19.08 88.20 0.38
CA ILE A 489 19.27 87.20 1.45
C ILE A 489 18.44 87.46 2.71
N ASN A 490 17.48 88.39 2.63
CA ASN A 490 16.54 88.77 3.69
C ASN A 490 17.22 89.21 5.01
N MET A 491 18.29 89.99 4.95
CA MET A 491 18.96 90.58 6.12
C MET A 491 18.48 92.03 6.36
N LEU A 492 17.24 92.15 6.84
CA LEU A 492 16.54 93.44 6.99
C LEU A 492 17.31 94.49 7.82
N GLU A 493 17.97 94.07 8.91
CA GLU A 493 18.76 94.99 9.74
C GLU A 493 19.95 95.59 8.98
N LYS A 494 20.62 94.78 8.15
CA LYS A 494 21.72 95.24 7.28
C LYS A 494 21.22 96.16 6.16
N VAL A 495 20.05 95.86 5.59
CA VAL A 495 19.40 96.73 4.58
C VAL A 495 19.14 98.13 5.15
N LEU A 496 18.54 98.22 6.34
CA LEU A 496 18.30 99.49 7.03
C LEU A 496 19.61 100.19 7.42
N GLY A 497 20.64 99.42 7.77
CA GLY A 497 21.98 99.93 7.99
C GLY A 497 22.58 100.60 6.76
N MET A 498 22.43 99.99 5.57
CA MET A 498 22.93 100.55 4.31
C MET A 498 22.16 101.82 3.92
N GLU A 499 20.84 101.84 4.10
CA GLU A 499 19.99 103.01 3.83
C GLU A 499 20.45 104.25 4.63
N ARG A 500 20.82 104.06 5.90
CA ARG A 500 21.40 105.14 6.72
C ARG A 500 22.76 105.60 6.20
N LYS A 501 23.62 104.68 5.76
CA LYS A 501 24.94 105.01 5.20
C LYS A 501 24.82 105.77 3.88
N ILE A 502 23.88 105.37 3.02
CA ILE A 502 23.54 106.06 1.76
C ILE A 502 23.03 107.48 2.05
N SER A 503 22.05 107.62 2.95
CA SER A 503 21.52 108.94 3.35
C SER A 503 22.63 109.86 3.86
N LYS A 504 23.51 109.34 4.72
CA LYS A 504 24.66 110.09 5.24
C LYS A 504 25.69 110.48 4.16
N ALA A 505 25.83 109.69 3.10
CA ALA A 505 26.69 110.01 1.96
C ALA A 505 26.06 111.10 1.07
N LEU A 506 24.73 111.04 0.86
CA LEU A 506 23.96 112.05 0.15
C LEU A 506 24.01 113.41 0.87
N ASP A 507 23.80 113.44 2.19
CA ASP A 507 23.88 114.65 3.02
C ASP A 507 25.28 115.31 2.97
N LYS A 508 26.33 114.54 2.68
CA LYS A 508 27.70 115.07 2.52
C LYS A 508 27.99 115.60 1.11
N MET A 509 27.19 115.21 0.11
CA MET A 509 27.24 115.80 -1.23
C MET A 509 26.45 117.11 -1.32
N GLU A 510 25.46 117.33 -0.44
CA GLU A 510 24.63 118.53 -0.42
C GLU A 510 24.68 119.25 0.95
N PRO A 511 25.48 120.33 1.12
CA PRO A 511 25.45 121.10 2.36
C PRO A 511 24.11 121.87 2.51
N PRO A 512 23.52 121.94 3.73
CA PRO A 512 22.17 122.49 3.92
C PRO A 512 22.13 124.01 3.72
N VAL A 513 21.22 124.47 2.85
CA VAL A 513 20.81 125.88 2.75
C VAL A 513 19.53 126.09 3.58
N PRO A 514 19.51 126.95 4.61
CA PRO A 514 18.30 127.26 5.40
C PRO A 514 17.36 128.29 4.73
N PRO A 515 16.07 128.35 5.13
CA PRO A 515 14.97 128.75 4.25
C PRO A 515 14.38 130.16 4.48
N ALA A 516 13.46 130.52 3.57
CA ALA A 516 12.37 131.54 3.62
C ALA A 516 12.67 132.92 2.98
N PRO A 517 11.66 133.79 2.64
CA PRO A 517 10.19 133.64 2.68
C PRO A 517 9.41 134.19 1.45
N ALA A 518 8.09 133.95 1.38
CA ALA A 518 7.09 134.73 0.63
C ALA A 518 6.78 136.08 1.37
N PRO A 519 5.93 137.04 0.93
CA PRO A 519 4.93 137.01 -0.15
C PRO A 519 4.81 138.32 -0.97
N GLY A 520 3.92 138.34 -1.97
CA GLY A 520 3.52 139.58 -2.66
C GLY A 520 2.29 139.37 -3.54
N ALA A 521 1.12 139.72 -3.00
CA ALA A 521 -0.18 139.70 -3.68
C ALA A 521 -0.49 141.07 -4.33
N ALA A 522 -1.08 141.05 -5.51
CA ALA A 522 -2.02 142.04 -6.09
C ALA A 522 -2.40 141.53 -7.49
N ASP A 523 -3.65 141.12 -7.72
CA ASP A 523 -4.76 141.94 -8.27
C ASP A 523 -4.43 142.54 -9.66
N ALA A 524 -5.26 142.51 -10.69
CA ALA A 524 -6.51 141.83 -11.00
C ALA A 524 -6.77 142.12 -12.50
N GLY A 525 -7.40 141.18 -13.19
CA GLY A 525 -8.37 141.48 -14.25
C GLY A 525 -7.86 141.74 -15.67
N ALA A 526 -8.15 140.81 -16.57
CA ALA A 526 -9.01 141.09 -17.73
C ALA A 526 -9.31 139.79 -18.49
N SER A 527 -10.60 139.55 -18.64
CA SER A 527 -11.26 138.46 -19.35
C SER A 527 -11.04 138.48 -20.86
N GLY A 528 -10.98 137.29 -21.48
CA GLY A 528 -11.55 137.09 -22.82
C GLY A 528 -10.75 136.21 -23.78
N GLY A 529 -11.18 134.96 -23.92
CA GLY A 529 -11.35 134.32 -25.23
C GLY A 529 -10.14 133.64 -25.88
N ALA A 530 -10.06 132.31 -25.73
CA ALA A 530 -9.56 131.42 -26.79
C ALA A 530 -10.11 129.98 -26.59
N VAL A 531 -11.26 129.75 -27.22
CA VAL A 531 -11.71 128.56 -27.94
C VAL A 531 -10.87 127.26 -27.81
N VAL A 532 -11.51 126.22 -27.25
CA VAL A 532 -11.18 124.76 -27.25
C VAL A 532 -11.72 124.15 -28.57
N PRO A 533 -11.11 123.17 -29.30
CA PRO A 533 -10.86 121.76 -28.89
C PRO A 533 -9.70 121.06 -29.70
N PRO A 534 -9.62 119.73 -30.00
CA PRO A 534 -10.26 118.51 -29.46
C PRO A 534 -9.29 117.29 -29.17
N ALA A 535 -9.88 116.21 -28.60
CA ALA A 535 -9.55 114.78 -28.76
C ALA A 535 -8.27 114.22 -28.03
N VAL A 536 -8.17 112.99 -27.51
CA VAL A 536 -8.84 111.70 -27.73
C VAL A 536 -8.76 110.86 -26.43
N GLN A 537 -9.91 110.31 -25.99
CA GLN A 537 -10.11 109.09 -25.18
C GLN A 537 -10.54 107.96 -26.15
N PRO A 538 -10.55 106.62 -25.84
CA PRO A 538 -11.14 105.96 -24.65
C PRO A 538 -10.31 104.74 -24.13
N ASN A 539 -10.50 104.10 -22.98
CA ASN A 539 -11.65 103.66 -22.17
C ASN A 539 -12.26 102.28 -22.55
N THR A 540 -12.60 101.52 -21.49
CA THR A 540 -13.62 100.44 -21.37
C THR A 540 -13.40 98.99 -21.88
N SER A 541 -13.34 98.08 -20.91
CA SER A 541 -14.17 96.86 -20.69
C SER A 541 -14.90 96.14 -21.85
N LEU A 542 -14.63 94.82 -21.94
CA LEU A 542 -15.44 93.64 -22.38
C LEU A 542 -16.65 93.82 -23.33
N PRO A 543 -16.75 92.95 -24.35
CA PRO A 543 -17.71 91.82 -24.28
C PRO A 543 -17.26 90.49 -24.96
N ALA A 544 -17.98 89.39 -24.71
CA ALA A 544 -18.00 88.11 -25.48
C ALA A 544 -18.86 88.26 -26.79
N PRO A 545 -18.99 87.32 -27.80
CA PRO A 545 -19.14 85.83 -27.73
C PRO A 545 -18.63 84.92 -28.93
N ASN A 546 -18.84 83.59 -28.79
CA ASN A 546 -19.00 82.43 -29.75
C ASN A 546 -17.90 82.03 -30.76
N GLY A 547 -17.58 80.74 -31.06
CA GLY A 547 -18.07 79.38 -30.70
C GLY A 547 -17.08 78.32 -31.28
N ASN A 548 -16.91 77.09 -30.75
CA ASN A 548 -17.74 75.88 -30.93
C ASN A 548 -17.21 74.67 -30.08
N PRO A 549 -17.93 73.52 -29.95
CA PRO A 549 -18.12 72.71 -28.70
C PRO A 549 -17.73 71.20 -28.84
N PRO A 550 -18.27 70.21 -28.07
CA PRO A 550 -18.91 70.13 -26.71
C PRO A 550 -18.16 69.19 -25.70
N ALA A 551 -18.22 69.36 -24.36
CA ALA A 551 -19.23 68.97 -23.32
C ALA A 551 -19.33 67.44 -23.01
N SER A 552 -19.53 66.89 -21.80
CA SER A 552 -19.50 67.32 -20.38
C SER A 552 -19.93 66.14 -19.45
N THR A 553 -19.34 66.05 -18.25
CA THR A 553 -19.95 65.67 -16.92
C THR A 553 -20.64 64.32 -16.59
N SER A 554 -20.08 63.64 -15.57
CA SER A 554 -20.61 63.08 -14.29
C SER A 554 -21.99 62.36 -14.16
N GLN A 555 -21.98 61.30 -13.31
CA GLN A 555 -23.05 60.53 -12.62
C GLN A 555 -24.34 61.30 -12.21
N PRO A 556 -25.51 60.69 -11.82
CA PRO A 556 -25.79 59.33 -11.28
C PRO A 556 -27.11 58.64 -11.81
N THR A 557 -27.51 57.51 -11.17
CA THR A 557 -28.61 56.52 -11.44
C THR A 557 -30.07 57.00 -11.16
N PRO A 558 -31.13 56.13 -11.19
CA PRO A 558 -31.85 55.39 -12.25
C PRO A 558 -33.35 55.85 -12.38
N PRO A 559 -34.26 55.30 -13.25
CA PRO A 559 -35.12 54.14 -12.89
C PRO A 559 -35.68 53.33 -14.12
N SER A 560 -36.80 52.60 -13.91
CA SER A 560 -37.25 51.34 -14.52
C SER A 560 -38.45 51.43 -15.51
N VAL A 561 -38.71 50.30 -16.21
CA VAL A 561 -40.01 49.69 -16.62
C VAL A 561 -40.43 49.66 -18.13
N ASN A 562 -40.68 48.41 -18.59
CA ASN A 562 -41.52 47.85 -19.70
C ASN A 562 -41.23 48.24 -21.16
N GLY A 563 -41.32 47.39 -22.19
CA GLY A 563 -41.74 46.00 -22.44
C GLY A 563 -41.59 45.81 -23.98
N THR A 564 -41.48 44.65 -24.64
CA THR A 564 -42.54 43.64 -24.82
C THR A 564 -42.07 42.62 -25.89
N ASN A 565 -42.29 41.32 -25.63
CA ASN A 565 -42.65 40.20 -26.55
C ASN A 565 -41.66 39.64 -27.61
N VAL A 566 -41.68 38.35 -28.00
CA VAL A 566 -42.33 37.07 -27.62
C VAL A 566 -41.69 35.98 -28.53
N ASN A 567 -41.30 34.80 -28.00
CA ASN A 567 -41.86 33.49 -28.38
C ASN A 567 -41.19 32.27 -27.68
N VAL A 568 -42.06 31.37 -27.24
CA VAL A 568 -41.94 29.99 -26.69
C VAL A 568 -42.92 29.16 -27.59
N PRO A 569 -42.94 27.80 -27.77
CA PRO A 569 -42.74 26.70 -26.80
C PRO A 569 -41.99 25.46 -27.37
N VAL A 570 -41.78 24.28 -26.73
CA VAL A 570 -42.64 23.35 -25.96
C VAL A 570 -41.79 22.25 -25.25
N GLY A 571 -42.24 21.78 -24.07
CA GLY A 571 -42.15 20.39 -23.56
C GLY A 571 -40.97 20.07 -22.63
N GLY A 572 -41.13 19.89 -21.32
CA GLY A 572 -41.74 18.73 -20.61
C GLY A 572 -40.61 17.78 -20.16
N ASN A 573 -40.45 17.28 -18.92
CA ASN A 573 -41.40 16.95 -17.87
C ASN A 573 -40.65 16.79 -16.51
N GLU A 574 -41.35 17.16 -15.43
CA GLU A 574 -41.46 16.57 -14.07
C GLU A 574 -40.37 15.60 -13.53
N GLY A 575 -40.00 15.60 -12.24
CA GLY A 575 -40.72 16.11 -11.08
C GLY A 575 -39.95 16.07 -9.75
N SER A 576 -40.55 16.79 -8.82
CA SER A 576 -40.30 17.01 -7.38
C SER A 576 -40.24 15.72 -6.53
N THR A 577 -39.58 15.69 -5.38
CA THR A 577 -40.14 16.08 -4.06
C THR A 577 -39.02 15.94 -3.01
N SER A 578 -38.62 17.00 -2.28
CA SER A 578 -39.11 17.45 -0.97
C SER A 578 -39.26 16.36 0.11
N ARG A 579 -38.56 16.51 1.25
CA ARG A 579 -39.09 17.09 2.53
C ARG A 579 -38.52 16.38 3.78
N THR A 580 -38.06 17.19 4.76
CA THR A 580 -38.23 17.07 6.25
C THR A 580 -37.62 15.84 6.96
N THR A 581 -37.11 15.85 8.20
CA THR A 581 -37.22 16.70 9.41
C THR A 581 -36.27 16.13 10.47
N ASP A 582 -35.82 16.97 11.43
CA ASP A 582 -35.69 16.74 12.89
C ASP A 582 -34.99 15.45 13.40
N THR A 583 -34.17 15.42 14.46
CA THR A 583 -34.21 16.12 15.76
C THR A 583 -33.01 15.68 16.62
N THR A 584 -32.64 16.50 17.61
CA THR A 584 -32.00 16.17 18.92
C THR A 584 -30.61 15.52 18.93
N GLY A 585 -29.62 15.91 19.76
CA GLY A 585 -29.64 16.65 21.02
C GLY A 585 -28.78 15.90 22.05
N THR A 586 -27.99 16.64 22.84
CA THR A 586 -27.19 16.22 24.03
C THR A 586 -25.99 15.28 23.77
N GLY A 587 -24.77 15.46 24.30
CA GLY A 587 -24.24 16.32 25.34
C GLY A 587 -23.27 15.49 26.20
N ASN A 588 -21.98 15.84 26.27
CA ASN A 588 -21.24 15.92 27.55
C ASN A 588 -19.77 16.36 27.40
N LYS A 589 -19.38 17.20 28.37
CA LYS A 589 -18.05 17.70 28.72
C LYS A 589 -17.27 16.70 29.57
N ALA A 590 -15.94 16.75 29.49
CA ALA A 590 -14.94 16.66 30.58
C ALA A 590 -13.54 16.83 29.90
N ALA A 591 -12.72 17.88 30.09
CA ALA A 591 -11.96 18.28 31.29
C ALA A 591 -11.32 17.06 31.99
N GLY A 592 -10.02 16.89 32.19
CA GLY A 592 -8.80 17.65 31.96
C GLY A 592 -7.69 16.87 32.69
N GLU A 593 -6.41 17.10 32.39
CA GLU A 593 -5.33 17.14 33.40
C GLU A 593 -3.97 17.42 32.75
N GLN A 594 -3.31 18.43 33.32
CA GLN A 594 -1.91 18.80 33.15
C GLN A 594 -1.07 18.07 34.21
N ALA A 595 0.14 17.65 33.83
CA ALA A 595 1.39 17.79 34.58
C ALA A 595 2.51 17.41 33.58
N GLY A 596 3.48 18.26 33.24
CA GLY A 596 4.56 18.72 34.12
C GLY A 596 5.59 17.58 34.25
N ASN A 597 6.87 17.68 33.95
CA ASN A 597 7.76 18.82 33.83
C ASN A 597 9.12 18.34 33.26
N THR A 598 9.83 19.24 32.56
CA THR A 598 11.30 19.44 32.45
C THR A 598 12.25 18.24 32.58
N GLY A 599 13.13 17.99 31.60
CA GLY A 599 14.37 18.76 31.36
C GLY A 599 15.56 17.80 31.63
N GLY A 600 16.71 17.81 30.97
CA GLY A 600 17.33 18.65 29.96
C GLY A 600 18.70 18.03 29.62
N GLU A 601 19.23 18.42 28.46
CA GLU A 601 20.66 18.48 28.08
C GLU A 601 21.46 17.16 27.88
N ARG A 602 21.96 16.88 26.65
CA ARG A 602 23.24 17.34 26.01
C ARG A 602 24.45 16.68 26.71
N THR A 603 25.46 16.06 26.09
CA THR A 603 26.07 16.07 24.74
C THR A 603 27.21 15.03 24.76
N GLN A 604 27.59 14.44 23.60
CA GLN A 604 28.96 14.08 23.13
C GLN A 604 29.94 13.30 24.05
N SER A 605 30.93 12.52 23.65
CA SER A 605 31.53 12.02 22.40
C SER A 605 32.71 11.11 22.81
N GLU A 606 33.21 10.26 21.89
CA GLU A 606 34.57 9.64 21.90
C GLU A 606 34.86 8.60 23.03
N THR A 607 35.69 7.56 22.88
CA THR A 607 36.80 7.24 21.97
C THR A 607 37.06 5.70 22.02
N GLN A 608 37.62 5.16 20.93
CA GLN A 608 38.78 4.22 20.82
C GLN A 608 39.35 3.53 22.08
N ARG A 609 40.04 2.38 22.05
CA ARG A 609 40.46 1.32 21.10
C ARG A 609 41.30 0.34 21.95
N ASP A 610 41.53 -0.87 21.44
CA ASP A 610 42.64 -1.80 21.80
C ASP A 610 42.61 -2.37 23.24
N SER A 611 43.07 -3.58 23.57
CA SER A 611 43.68 -4.73 22.92
C SER A 611 43.82 -5.79 24.03
N GLU A 612 43.68 -7.09 23.76
CA GLU A 612 44.61 -8.14 24.23
C GLU A 612 44.06 -9.55 23.94
N SER A 613 45.01 -10.42 23.62
CA SER A 613 44.88 -11.74 23.00
C SER A 613 45.40 -12.84 23.98
N PRO A 614 45.89 -14.03 23.57
CA PRO A 614 45.11 -15.28 23.47
C PRO A 614 45.79 -16.52 24.15
N THR A 615 45.14 -17.68 24.10
CA THR A 615 45.70 -19.05 24.28
C THR A 615 44.80 -20.03 23.50
N SER A 616 45.19 -21.12 22.81
CA SER A 616 46.45 -21.86 22.63
C SER A 616 46.19 -23.06 21.67
N GLY A 617 47.23 -23.56 20.97
CA GLY A 617 47.37 -24.95 20.51
C GLY A 617 47.15 -25.21 19.01
N SER A 618 48.17 -25.19 18.13
CA SER A 618 49.24 -26.18 17.85
C SER A 618 48.81 -27.46 17.10
N ARG A 619 49.18 -27.57 15.81
CA ARG A 619 49.98 -28.68 15.22
C ARG A 619 50.27 -28.45 13.73
N SER A 620 51.54 -28.60 13.36
CA SER A 620 52.15 -28.61 12.02
C SER A 620 52.08 -30.03 11.39
N VAL A 621 52.17 -30.22 10.07
CA VAL A 621 53.38 -30.54 9.23
C VAL A 621 52.87 -30.74 7.78
N GLY A 622 53.40 -30.06 6.74
CA GLY A 622 54.35 -30.57 5.69
C GLY A 622 53.60 -31.25 4.51
N GLU A 623 53.89 -31.14 3.20
CA GLU A 623 55.05 -30.72 2.40
C GLU A 623 54.66 -30.71 0.88
N SER A 624 55.25 -29.80 0.10
CA SER A 624 55.66 -29.80 -1.35
C SER A 624 54.91 -30.52 -2.51
N GLU A 625 54.77 -29.79 -3.63
CA GLU A 625 54.42 -30.18 -5.03
C GLU A 625 55.59 -30.93 -5.79
N PRO A 626 55.68 -31.08 -7.16
CA PRO A 626 54.73 -30.99 -8.32
C PRO A 626 54.92 -32.13 -9.39
N THR A 627 54.19 -32.12 -10.54
CA THR A 627 54.68 -32.27 -11.96
C THR A 627 53.67 -32.82 -13.01
N GLY A 628 53.73 -32.28 -14.25
CA GLY A 628 53.45 -32.92 -15.57
C GLY A 628 52.09 -32.64 -16.26
N SER A 629 51.93 -31.75 -17.27
CA SER A 629 52.13 -31.90 -18.75
C SER A 629 51.28 -33.00 -19.42
N SER A 630 50.63 -32.91 -20.60
CA SER A 630 50.53 -31.96 -21.74
C SER A 630 49.49 -32.49 -22.76
N SER A 631 49.02 -31.62 -23.68
CA SER A 631 48.52 -31.87 -25.07
C SER A 631 47.25 -32.73 -25.31
N GLY A 632 46.34 -32.48 -26.26
CA GLY A 632 46.23 -31.52 -27.35
C GLY A 632 45.06 -31.88 -28.31
N SER A 633 44.63 -30.90 -29.15
CA SER A 633 43.91 -30.99 -30.45
C SER A 633 42.55 -31.73 -30.56
N GLN A 634 41.42 -31.06 -30.85
CA GLN A 634 40.90 -30.47 -32.12
C GLN A 634 40.12 -31.43 -33.05
N SER A 635 38.92 -30.95 -33.46
CA SER A 635 38.22 -31.15 -34.73
C SER A 635 37.61 -32.55 -35.00
N THR A 636 36.31 -32.69 -35.21
CA THR A 636 35.64 -32.42 -36.50
C THR A 636 34.12 -32.43 -36.33
N GLY A 637 33.41 -31.55 -37.02
CA GLY A 637 31.98 -31.69 -37.30
C GLY A 637 31.76 -32.41 -38.63
N ASP A 638 30.56 -32.95 -38.87
CA ASP A 638 29.63 -32.42 -39.89
C ASP A 638 28.36 -33.28 -40.04
N GLN A 639 27.25 -32.57 -40.35
CA GLN A 639 26.16 -32.93 -41.28
C GLN A 639 25.28 -34.17 -41.02
N ALA A 640 23.99 -34.23 -41.39
CA ALA A 640 22.99 -33.29 -41.92
C ALA A 640 21.64 -34.04 -42.03
N ALA A 641 20.55 -33.26 -42.19
CA ALA A 641 19.31 -33.57 -42.94
C ALA A 641 18.33 -34.57 -42.29
N SER A 642 17.00 -34.50 -42.44
CA SER A 642 16.05 -33.60 -43.11
C SER A 642 14.66 -34.25 -42.94
N SER A 643 13.60 -33.46 -43.13
CA SER A 643 12.19 -33.84 -43.40
C SER A 643 11.33 -34.20 -42.17
N GLY A 644 10.11 -33.69 -41.99
CA GLY A 644 9.28 -32.81 -42.84
C GLY A 644 7.84 -33.33 -42.90
N ASN A 645 6.89 -32.49 -42.46
CA ASN A 645 5.42 -32.57 -42.67
C ASN A 645 4.68 -33.77 -42.04
N ARG A 646 3.40 -33.68 -41.62
CA ARG A 646 2.27 -32.98 -42.24
C ARG A 646 1.10 -32.84 -41.28
N MET A 647 0.33 -31.77 -41.47
CA MET A 647 -1.05 -31.57 -41.00
C MET A 647 -1.99 -32.72 -41.38
N GLU A 648 -3.07 -32.93 -40.60
CA GLU A 648 -4.42 -32.94 -41.19
C GLU A 648 -5.56 -32.72 -40.17
N ARG A 649 -6.61 -32.06 -40.68
CA ARG A 649 -7.94 -31.74 -40.13
C ARG A 649 -8.89 -32.94 -40.24
N ALA A 650 -9.89 -33.02 -39.36
CA ALA A 650 -11.35 -33.16 -39.65
C ALA A 650 -12.08 -33.36 -38.30
N GLN A 651 -13.01 -32.51 -37.86
CA GLN A 651 -14.41 -32.31 -38.27
C GLN A 651 -15.36 -33.53 -38.15
N GLN A 652 -16.49 -33.24 -37.48
CA GLN A 652 -17.84 -33.85 -37.52
C GLN A 652 -18.22 -34.96 -36.55
N GLY A 653 -19.39 -34.74 -35.92
CA GLY A 653 -20.36 -35.81 -35.63
C GLY A 653 -21.05 -35.69 -34.28
N GLY A 654 -22.17 -34.94 -34.21
CA GLY A 654 -23.13 -35.08 -33.13
C GLY A 654 -24.01 -36.32 -33.30
N ARG A 655 -24.64 -36.77 -32.21
CA ARG A 655 -26.01 -37.32 -32.23
C ARG A 655 -26.61 -37.44 -30.83
N GLU A 656 -27.90 -37.17 -30.82
CA GLU A 656 -28.89 -37.24 -29.75
C GLU A 656 -28.98 -38.63 -29.11
N ARG A 657 -29.27 -38.66 -27.80
CA ARG A 657 -30.52 -39.19 -27.21
C ARG A 657 -30.67 -38.70 -25.77
#